data_AF-A0A512RK15-F1
#
_entry.id   AF-A0A512RK15-F1
#
_cell.length_a   1.000
_cell.length_b   1.000
_cell.length_c   1.000
_cell.angle_alpha   90.00
_cell.angle_beta   90.00
_cell.angle_gamma   90.00
#
_symmetry.space_group_name_H-M   'P 1'
#
loop_
_entity.id
_entity.type
_entity.pdbx_description
1 polymer ?
#
loop_
_entity_poly.entity_id
_entity_poly.type
_entity_poly.pdbx_seq_one_letter_code
_entity_poly.pdbx_strand_id
1 'polypeptide(L)'
;MKTKVKCLLFLFVLLAPLLTSAQALININADEPPYPFSLPFGVNIPAGTPKTIGVQGAAATVLWDYNDKPAGVPGYVETPRGFTVKGLTVELPADPGAPITNAETVKITGTPTATGTFSFTLVVTNEDASATRNRVIEVTISRDLQVVLVLDRSGSMGLSLSTMTRWEALKNAVGSFVNKYQALNRPADQISLTYFDTDVTPASACCNGFIPVNAGVQNTITTDLMANNPTGLTNLGKGIQVSQTKLSDANKGRSIVVFTDGEQNQNPKVSDDGQNIGGTPIPNTPGSPKMFTIGLHAPGNLNEMLQNLAGHTFATYNHSETGLDLDAAFDAVFASMLAGSSPQLIARTNTKITPGGGMQKLQEFTLNNRVDKLLLEFRFDRKFEINQLLHAIYQMRVLQDGVNVTFRAKPSYSGNYTNSLLLTYYFNSGESPLSPQGKWEVLMSDSIAKVSSVQLSSFADDHYFHMNRTLGNLRPKVQDKYPVTMQLDWLGHAIENATVEGVVIGPGGDIGNMLGTNPFTAKLSTAQDAGSPGQQKFDQLMANDSAFRNTLLNKSQNTFALNHTSNGKYEGTFDGLTVSGTYNLLIRVKAVDSAGGTIERIHAESFYTTFAGIDAAQSSISTTINNGILVMTIKPVTTYKGFLLGPGYGNAFSVSNPEIKIDSVQDNQDGSYVITFSGKIDANTTLSVAGQDIHTGRLEDAGKSGSIIDKITEWLKSLGLPAWSIWIILLIILLLIWLAARKKKK
;
A
#
# COMPACT_ATOMS: atom_id res chain seq x y z
N MET A 1 -2.26 54.28 -53.61
CA MET A 1 -3.27 54.03 -52.55
C MET A 1 -3.62 52.54 -52.36
N LYS A 2 -3.77 51.72 -53.42
CA LYS A 2 -4.22 50.31 -53.31
C LYS A 2 -3.29 49.33 -52.54
N THR A 3 -2.02 49.64 -52.33
CA THR A 3 -1.04 48.72 -51.69
C THR A 3 -1.07 48.75 -50.16
N LYS A 4 -1.26 49.92 -49.52
CA LYS A 4 -1.27 50.04 -48.05
C LYS A 4 -2.47 49.34 -47.39
N VAL A 5 -3.62 49.30 -48.07
CA VAL A 5 -4.84 48.63 -47.58
C VAL A 5 -4.67 47.10 -47.52
N LYS A 6 -3.94 46.49 -48.48
CA LYS A 6 -3.69 45.04 -48.47
C LYS A 6 -2.74 44.58 -47.36
N CYS A 7 -1.70 45.36 -47.04
CA CYS A 7 -0.83 45.02 -45.90
C CYS A 7 -1.56 45.15 -44.56
N LEU A 8 -2.45 46.14 -44.39
CA LEU A 8 -3.23 46.29 -43.15
C LEU A 8 -4.19 45.12 -42.94
N LEU A 9 -4.83 44.64 -44.02
CA LEU A 9 -5.73 43.48 -43.97
C LEU A 9 -4.98 42.18 -43.66
N PHE A 10 -3.79 41.98 -44.24
CA PHE A 10 -2.95 40.81 -43.94
C PHE A 10 -2.43 40.82 -42.50
N LEU A 11 -2.08 42.00 -41.95
CA LEU A 11 -1.67 42.12 -40.56
C LEU A 11 -2.83 41.83 -39.58
N PHE A 12 -4.06 42.24 -39.92
CA PHE A 12 -5.26 41.91 -39.13
C PHE A 12 -5.57 40.41 -39.12
N VAL A 13 -5.39 39.72 -40.26
CA VAL A 13 -5.61 38.26 -40.36
C VAL A 13 -4.50 37.46 -39.68
N LEU A 14 -3.26 37.98 -39.61
CA LEU A 14 -2.15 37.36 -38.86
C LEU A 14 -2.15 37.67 -37.36
N LEU A 15 -2.83 38.75 -36.92
CA LEU A 15 -3.08 39.06 -35.50
C LEU A 15 -4.40 38.48 -34.97
N ALA A 16 -5.20 37.84 -35.82
CA ALA A 16 -6.43 37.14 -35.45
C ALA A 16 -6.30 35.96 -34.44
N PRO A 17 -5.13 35.37 -34.10
CA PRO A 17 -5.04 34.35 -33.05
C PRO A 17 -5.24 34.87 -31.60
N LEU A 18 -5.44 36.18 -31.40
CA LEU A 18 -5.59 36.78 -30.06
C LEU A 18 -7.04 37.04 -29.62
N LEU A 19 -8.04 36.62 -30.41
CA LEU A 19 -9.36 36.33 -29.85
C LEU A 19 -9.28 34.95 -29.19
N THR A 20 -8.95 34.93 -27.89
CA THR A 20 -8.92 33.69 -27.11
C THR A 20 -10.32 33.10 -27.04
N SER A 21 -10.61 32.11 -27.89
CA SER A 21 -11.82 31.30 -27.78
C SER A 21 -11.89 30.66 -26.40
N ALA A 22 -13.09 30.61 -25.83
CA ALA A 22 -13.29 29.95 -24.55
C ALA A 22 -12.89 28.48 -24.64
N GLN A 23 -12.26 27.95 -23.59
CA GLN A 23 -11.76 26.58 -23.57
C GLN A 23 -12.89 25.58 -23.40
N ALA A 24 -13.88 25.93 -22.59
CA ALA A 24 -15.19 25.29 -22.54
C ALA A 24 -16.27 26.23 -23.10
N LEU A 25 -17.35 25.66 -23.61
CA LEU A 25 -18.52 26.40 -24.08
C LEU A 25 -19.78 25.86 -23.38
N ILE A 26 -20.85 26.64 -23.40
CA ILE A 26 -22.20 26.20 -23.06
C ILE A 26 -23.07 26.53 -24.27
N ASN A 27 -23.47 25.52 -25.03
CA ASN A 27 -24.34 25.70 -26.18
C ASN A 27 -25.79 25.87 -25.73
N ILE A 28 -26.37 27.07 -25.89
CA ILE A 28 -27.73 27.32 -25.38
C ILE A 28 -28.83 26.54 -26.14
N ASN A 29 -28.50 25.94 -27.29
CA ASN A 29 -29.44 25.22 -28.15
C ASN A 29 -29.32 23.70 -28.03
N ALA A 30 -28.34 23.16 -27.29
CA ALA A 30 -28.09 21.74 -27.19
C ALA A 30 -27.66 21.36 -25.78
N ASP A 31 -28.11 20.20 -25.31
CA ASP A 31 -27.64 19.66 -24.03
C ASP A 31 -26.25 19.05 -24.25
N GLU A 32 -25.27 19.50 -23.46
CA GLU A 32 -23.89 19.05 -23.56
C GLU A 32 -23.48 18.19 -22.36
N PRO A 33 -22.59 17.19 -22.55
CA PRO A 33 -22.03 16.45 -21.42
C PRO A 33 -21.22 17.37 -20.50
N PRO A 34 -20.98 16.96 -19.23
CA PRO A 34 -20.08 17.64 -18.31
C PRO A 34 -18.74 17.98 -18.97
N TYR A 35 -18.16 19.13 -18.60
CA TYR A 35 -16.86 19.55 -19.12
C TYR A 35 -15.75 19.34 -18.06
N PRO A 36 -14.75 18.48 -18.32
CA PRO A 36 -13.66 18.23 -17.39
C PRO A 36 -12.50 19.23 -17.58
N PHE A 37 -12.07 19.87 -16.49
CA PHE A 37 -10.79 20.56 -16.37
C PHE A 37 -9.81 19.72 -15.55
N SER A 38 -8.75 19.23 -16.19
CA SER A 38 -7.59 18.68 -15.49
C SER A 38 -6.55 19.79 -15.25
N LEU A 39 -6.22 20.04 -13.99
CA LEU A 39 -5.35 21.13 -13.56
C LEU A 39 -4.16 20.57 -12.73
N PRO A 40 -2.92 21.00 -13.00
CA PRO A 40 -1.77 20.58 -12.20
C PRO A 40 -1.72 21.32 -10.86
N PHE A 41 -1.43 20.57 -9.79
CA PHE A 41 -1.22 21.11 -8.45
C PHE A 41 -0.09 22.15 -8.39
N GLY A 42 -0.26 23.21 -7.60
CA GLY A 42 0.80 24.19 -7.33
C GLY A 42 1.18 25.12 -8.50
N VAL A 43 0.58 24.93 -9.68
CA VAL A 43 0.81 25.80 -10.85
C VAL A 43 -0.17 26.97 -10.82
N ASN A 44 0.34 28.20 -10.85
CA ASN A 44 -0.50 29.38 -10.90
C ASN A 44 -1.21 29.51 -12.26
N ILE A 45 -2.53 29.74 -12.21
CA ILE A 45 -3.39 30.11 -13.34
C ILE A 45 -3.63 31.63 -13.23
N PRO A 46 -2.82 32.46 -13.90
CA PRO A 46 -2.86 33.91 -13.70
C PRO A 46 -4.11 34.52 -14.36
N ALA A 47 -4.62 35.59 -13.77
CA ALA A 47 -5.81 36.30 -14.26
C ALA A 47 -5.67 36.88 -15.69
N GLY A 48 -4.44 37.00 -16.20
CA GLY A 48 -4.16 37.38 -17.59
C GLY A 48 -4.30 36.25 -18.63
N THR A 49 -4.25 34.98 -18.20
CA THR A 49 -4.52 33.80 -19.04
C THR A 49 -5.36 32.79 -18.26
N PRO A 50 -6.60 33.14 -17.88
CA PRO A 50 -7.47 32.29 -17.08
C PRO A 50 -7.87 31.02 -17.86
N LYS A 51 -8.37 30.01 -17.14
CA LYS A 51 -9.19 28.98 -17.79
C LYS A 51 -10.61 29.55 -17.96
N THR A 52 -11.19 29.41 -19.14
CA THR A 52 -12.40 30.15 -19.55
C THR A 52 -13.53 29.26 -20.00
N ILE A 53 -14.75 29.62 -19.58
CA ILE A 53 -16.00 29.00 -20.01
C ILE A 53 -16.86 30.10 -20.64
N GLY A 54 -17.23 29.92 -21.91
CA GLY A 54 -18.06 30.85 -22.67
C GLY A 54 -19.42 30.25 -23.05
N VAL A 55 -20.17 30.96 -23.88
CA VAL A 55 -21.47 30.52 -24.40
C VAL A 55 -21.42 30.39 -25.93
N GLN A 56 -22.19 29.45 -26.49
CA GLN A 56 -22.35 29.29 -27.93
C GLN A 56 -23.84 29.30 -28.32
N GLY A 57 -24.16 29.89 -29.47
CA GLY A 57 -25.52 29.89 -30.03
C GLY A 57 -26.54 30.78 -29.31
N ALA A 58 -26.09 31.60 -28.35
CA ALA A 58 -26.93 32.52 -27.60
C ALA A 58 -27.15 33.86 -28.30
N ALA A 59 -28.15 34.60 -27.81
CA ALA A 59 -28.40 35.99 -28.16
C ALA A 59 -27.19 36.89 -27.80
N ALA A 60 -27.19 38.14 -28.28
CA ALA A 60 -26.09 39.08 -28.04
C ALA A 60 -25.84 39.36 -26.54
N THR A 61 -26.89 39.28 -25.72
CA THR A 61 -26.84 39.41 -24.26
C THR A 61 -27.33 38.13 -23.59
N VAL A 62 -26.65 37.74 -22.50
CA VAL A 62 -26.98 36.59 -21.67
C VAL A 62 -26.94 36.95 -20.18
N LEU A 63 -27.59 36.10 -19.38
CA LEU A 63 -27.57 36.09 -17.92
C LEU A 63 -26.78 34.85 -17.49
N TRP A 64 -25.78 35.04 -16.62
CA TRP A 64 -25.01 33.95 -16.01
C TRP A 64 -25.41 33.76 -14.55
N ASP A 65 -25.56 32.52 -14.11
CA ASP A 65 -25.72 32.17 -12.69
C ASP A 65 -25.16 30.76 -12.40
N TYR A 66 -25.16 30.35 -11.15
CA TYR A 66 -24.86 28.98 -10.71
C TYR A 66 -26.16 28.25 -10.35
N ASN A 67 -26.42 27.14 -11.03
CA ASN A 67 -27.44 26.19 -10.60
C ASN A 67 -26.96 25.34 -9.41
N ASP A 68 -25.64 25.16 -9.24
CA ASP A 68 -25.05 24.44 -8.11
C ASP A 68 -23.59 24.88 -7.85
N LYS A 69 -23.14 24.81 -6.58
CA LYS A 69 -21.82 25.21 -6.09
C LYS A 69 -21.26 24.17 -5.10
N PRO A 70 -19.92 24.00 -4.99
CA PRO A 70 -19.28 22.98 -4.16
C PRO A 70 -19.25 23.33 -2.66
N ALA A 71 -20.38 23.75 -2.09
CA ALA A 71 -20.49 24.29 -0.72
C ALA A 71 -20.16 23.28 0.39
N GLY A 72 -20.10 21.97 0.09
CA GLY A 72 -19.65 20.92 1.00
C GLY A 72 -18.15 20.59 0.92
N VAL A 73 -17.41 21.14 -0.04
CA VAL A 73 -16.00 20.79 -0.27
C VAL A 73 -15.08 21.54 0.69
N PRO A 74 -14.12 20.87 1.38
CA PRO A 74 -13.20 21.54 2.30
C PRO A 74 -12.43 22.70 1.65
N GLY A 75 -12.47 23.86 2.31
CA GLY A 75 -11.85 25.09 1.83
C GLY A 75 -12.73 25.92 0.86
N TYR A 76 -14.03 25.61 0.77
CA TYR A 76 -15.02 26.46 0.09
C TYR A 76 -15.19 27.82 0.80
N VAL A 77 -15.20 28.90 0.01
CA VAL A 77 -15.52 30.27 0.45
C VAL A 77 -16.32 30.97 -0.65
N GLU A 78 -17.53 31.44 -0.32
CA GLU A 78 -18.37 32.22 -1.22
C GLU A 78 -17.71 33.58 -1.59
N THR A 79 -17.89 34.05 -2.82
CA THR A 79 -17.53 35.41 -3.25
C THR A 79 -18.73 36.08 -3.93
N PRO A 80 -18.76 37.43 -4.09
CA PRO A 80 -19.92 38.12 -4.66
C PRO A 80 -20.36 37.64 -6.05
N ARG A 81 -19.45 37.04 -6.83
CA ARG A 81 -19.69 36.55 -8.20
C ARG A 81 -19.31 35.07 -8.39
N GLY A 82 -19.20 34.30 -7.30
CA GLY A 82 -18.77 32.89 -7.38
C GLY A 82 -18.21 32.36 -6.07
N PHE A 83 -17.07 31.68 -6.14
CA PHE A 83 -16.46 31.02 -4.98
C PHE A 83 -14.96 30.80 -5.14
N THR A 84 -14.30 30.53 -4.02
CA THR A 84 -12.93 29.99 -3.95
C THR A 84 -12.96 28.60 -3.32
N VAL A 85 -12.23 27.64 -3.89
CA VAL A 85 -12.11 26.26 -3.37
C VAL A 85 -10.75 25.67 -3.78
N LYS A 86 -10.07 24.94 -2.88
CA LYS A 86 -8.74 24.34 -3.11
C LYS A 86 -7.67 25.32 -3.69
N GLY A 87 -7.77 26.62 -3.41
CA GLY A 87 -6.84 27.65 -3.93
C GLY A 87 -7.16 28.18 -5.34
N LEU A 88 -8.26 27.73 -5.95
CA LEU A 88 -8.81 28.26 -7.19
C LEU A 88 -10.03 29.13 -6.92
N THR A 89 -10.14 30.24 -7.64
CA THR A 89 -11.29 31.14 -7.62
C THR A 89 -12.02 31.03 -8.96
N VAL A 90 -13.33 30.79 -8.89
CA VAL A 90 -14.25 30.77 -10.03
C VAL A 90 -15.14 32.02 -9.94
N GLU A 91 -15.10 32.86 -10.98
CA GLU A 91 -15.91 34.08 -11.06
C GLU A 91 -16.74 34.14 -12.34
N LEU A 92 -18.01 34.53 -12.20
CA LEU A 92 -18.86 34.95 -13.31
C LEU A 92 -18.36 36.28 -13.89
N PRO A 93 -18.62 36.56 -15.19
CA PRO A 93 -18.21 37.81 -15.81
C PRO A 93 -18.96 39.05 -15.26
N ALA A 94 -20.19 38.87 -14.78
CA ALA A 94 -21.02 39.88 -14.13
C ALA A 94 -21.51 39.40 -12.75
N ASP A 95 -22.29 40.22 -12.05
CA ASP A 95 -23.05 39.75 -10.90
C ASP A 95 -24.09 38.68 -11.33
N PRO A 96 -24.43 37.71 -10.46
CA PRO A 96 -25.40 36.66 -10.80
C PRO A 96 -26.72 37.21 -11.32
N GLY A 97 -27.16 36.72 -12.49
CA GLY A 97 -28.38 37.16 -13.15
C GLY A 97 -28.32 38.54 -13.81
N ALA A 98 -27.17 39.23 -13.84
CA ALA A 98 -27.03 40.50 -14.54
C ALA A 98 -26.83 40.32 -16.07
N PRO A 99 -27.45 41.16 -16.93
CA PRO A 99 -27.23 41.12 -18.37
C PRO A 99 -25.79 41.49 -18.76
N ILE A 100 -25.16 40.64 -19.57
CA ILE A 100 -23.81 40.86 -20.10
C ILE A 100 -23.66 40.29 -21.52
N THR A 101 -22.71 40.81 -22.29
CA THR A 101 -22.48 40.35 -23.67
C THR A 101 -22.08 38.88 -23.72
N ASN A 102 -22.54 38.16 -24.74
CA ASN A 102 -22.23 36.74 -24.93
C ASN A 102 -20.75 36.42 -25.26
N ALA A 103 -19.92 37.46 -25.44
CA ALA A 103 -18.47 37.33 -25.62
C ALA A 103 -17.71 37.19 -24.28
N GLU A 104 -18.34 37.55 -23.17
CA GLU A 104 -17.73 37.46 -21.84
C GLU A 104 -17.78 36.04 -21.26
N THR A 105 -16.80 35.71 -20.42
CA THR A 105 -16.54 34.33 -19.98
C THR A 105 -16.40 34.22 -18.46
N VAL A 106 -16.86 33.09 -17.92
CA VAL A 106 -16.53 32.67 -16.55
C VAL A 106 -15.05 32.33 -16.48
N LYS A 107 -14.37 32.79 -15.44
CA LYS A 107 -12.91 32.65 -15.28
C LYS A 107 -12.58 31.76 -14.09
N ILE A 108 -11.66 30.82 -14.28
CA ILE A 108 -11.00 30.07 -13.22
C ILE A 108 -9.55 30.54 -13.14
N THR A 109 -9.14 30.98 -11.95
CA THR A 109 -7.81 31.56 -11.67
C THR A 109 -7.29 31.10 -10.30
N GLY A 110 -6.02 31.38 -10.00
CA GLY A 110 -5.41 31.07 -8.71
C GLY A 110 -4.39 29.93 -8.79
N THR A 111 -3.91 29.46 -7.65
CA THR A 111 -2.91 28.39 -7.56
C THR A 111 -3.49 27.23 -6.75
N PRO A 112 -3.68 26.03 -7.33
CA PRO A 112 -4.24 24.91 -6.60
C PRO A 112 -3.38 24.51 -5.39
N THR A 113 -3.94 24.62 -4.19
CA THR A 113 -3.26 24.35 -2.90
C THR A 113 -3.57 22.96 -2.33
N ALA A 114 -4.53 22.24 -2.90
CA ALA A 114 -4.90 20.88 -2.50
C ALA A 114 -5.30 20.03 -3.72
N THR A 115 -4.97 18.74 -3.70
CA THR A 115 -5.38 17.77 -4.74
C THR A 115 -6.84 17.32 -4.58
N GLY A 116 -7.30 16.50 -5.53
CA GLY A 116 -8.65 15.93 -5.58
C GLY A 116 -9.58 16.75 -6.46
N THR A 117 -10.88 16.48 -6.36
CA THR A 117 -11.89 17.00 -7.29
C THR A 117 -12.89 17.95 -6.64
N PHE A 118 -13.63 18.67 -7.48
CA PHE A 118 -14.93 19.28 -7.16
C PHE A 118 -15.73 19.48 -8.46
N SER A 119 -17.03 19.71 -8.34
CA SER A 119 -17.89 20.11 -9.45
C SER A 119 -18.75 21.34 -9.11
N PHE A 120 -19.24 22.01 -10.14
CA PHE A 120 -20.23 23.07 -10.04
C PHE A 120 -21.09 23.10 -11.31
N THR A 121 -22.29 23.66 -11.24
CA THR A 121 -23.19 23.76 -12.41
C THR A 121 -23.44 25.22 -12.74
N LEU A 122 -23.03 25.63 -13.93
CA LEU A 122 -23.35 26.94 -14.49
C LEU A 122 -24.69 26.88 -15.23
N VAL A 123 -25.45 27.97 -15.18
CA VAL A 123 -26.62 28.20 -16.02
C VAL A 123 -26.42 29.48 -16.85
N VAL A 124 -26.82 29.42 -18.12
CA VAL A 124 -26.81 30.56 -19.05
C VAL A 124 -28.20 30.69 -19.64
N THR A 125 -28.76 31.91 -19.58
CA THR A 125 -30.08 32.25 -20.13
C THR A 125 -29.93 33.42 -21.10
N ASN A 126 -30.61 33.41 -22.25
CA ASN A 126 -30.71 34.60 -23.09
C ASN A 126 -31.43 35.71 -22.30
N GLU A 127 -31.05 36.99 -22.47
CA GLU A 127 -31.69 38.11 -21.77
C GLU A 127 -33.22 38.19 -21.98
N ASP A 128 -33.72 37.75 -23.13
CA ASP A 128 -35.14 37.67 -23.48
C ASP A 128 -35.87 36.41 -22.93
N ALA A 129 -35.17 35.58 -22.14
CA ALA A 129 -35.62 34.29 -21.62
C ALA A 129 -36.05 33.26 -22.69
N SER A 130 -35.67 33.44 -23.96
CA SER A 130 -36.02 32.53 -25.06
C SER A 130 -35.40 31.14 -24.95
N ALA A 131 -34.24 31.04 -24.28
CA ALA A 131 -33.55 29.78 -24.01
C ALA A 131 -32.72 29.87 -22.72
N THR A 132 -32.66 28.77 -22.00
CA THR A 132 -31.82 28.54 -20.81
C THR A 132 -31.13 27.19 -20.93
N ARG A 133 -29.84 27.10 -20.60
CA ARG A 133 -29.10 25.83 -20.51
C ARG A 133 -28.15 25.80 -19.33
N ASN A 134 -27.99 24.58 -18.79
CA ASN A 134 -27.08 24.28 -17.70
C ASN A 134 -25.93 23.44 -18.24
N ARG A 135 -24.72 23.63 -17.70
CA ARG A 135 -23.59 22.71 -17.92
C ARG A 135 -22.85 22.45 -16.61
N VAL A 136 -22.62 21.16 -16.33
CA VAL A 136 -21.78 20.72 -15.21
C VAL A 136 -20.32 20.91 -15.60
N ILE A 137 -19.55 21.52 -14.71
CA ILE A 137 -18.10 21.68 -14.83
C ILE A 137 -17.45 20.83 -13.75
N GLU A 138 -16.53 19.96 -14.15
CA GLU A 138 -15.78 19.08 -13.26
C GLU A 138 -14.33 19.53 -13.22
N VAL A 139 -13.75 19.66 -12.03
CA VAL A 139 -12.36 20.09 -11.87
C VAL A 139 -11.59 19.03 -11.11
N THR A 140 -10.53 18.51 -11.74
CA THR A 140 -9.59 17.54 -11.16
C THR A 140 -8.24 18.20 -10.95
N ILE A 141 -7.78 18.27 -9.70
CA ILE A 141 -6.44 18.74 -9.35
C ILE A 141 -5.59 17.54 -8.99
N SER A 142 -4.64 17.19 -9.85
CA SER A 142 -3.69 16.09 -9.61
C SER A 142 -2.26 16.61 -9.43
N ARG A 143 -1.44 15.83 -8.72
CA ARG A 143 0.01 16.08 -8.61
C ARG A 143 0.74 15.23 -9.63
N ASP A 144 1.69 15.83 -10.34
CA ASP A 144 2.74 15.07 -11.01
C ASP A 144 3.55 14.31 -9.96
N LEU A 145 4.06 13.13 -10.31
CA LEU A 145 4.69 12.22 -9.37
C LEU A 145 6.17 12.00 -9.67
N GLN A 146 6.93 11.79 -8.60
CA GLN A 146 8.29 11.26 -8.63
C GLN A 146 8.32 9.96 -7.83
N VAL A 147 8.62 8.86 -8.52
CA VAL A 147 8.63 7.50 -7.96
C VAL A 147 10.04 6.93 -8.03
N VAL A 148 10.62 6.59 -6.88
CA VAL A 148 11.89 5.83 -6.85
C VAL A 148 11.59 4.39 -6.47
N LEU A 149 11.93 3.44 -7.33
CA LEU A 149 11.91 2.03 -6.98
C LEU A 149 13.25 1.67 -6.33
N VAL A 150 13.21 1.20 -5.09
CA VAL A 150 14.37 0.81 -4.28
C VAL A 150 14.37 -0.70 -4.20
N LEU A 151 15.25 -1.31 -4.99
CA LEU A 151 15.17 -2.71 -5.37
C LEU A 151 16.35 -3.48 -4.79
N ASP A 152 16.05 -4.41 -3.90
CA ASP A 152 17.01 -5.37 -3.37
C ASP A 152 17.56 -6.24 -4.48
N ARG A 153 18.89 -6.36 -4.51
CA ARG A 153 19.64 -7.30 -5.36
C ARG A 153 20.76 -8.00 -4.58
N SER A 154 20.60 -8.12 -3.26
CA SER A 154 21.44 -8.98 -2.41
C SER A 154 21.45 -10.43 -2.91
N GLY A 155 22.43 -11.25 -2.48
CA GLY A 155 22.58 -12.62 -3.00
C GLY A 155 21.39 -13.54 -2.73
N SER A 156 20.60 -13.29 -1.66
CA SER A 156 19.34 -13.99 -1.35
C SER A 156 18.32 -13.91 -2.48
N MET A 157 18.34 -12.82 -3.27
CA MET A 157 17.48 -12.67 -4.44
C MET A 157 17.75 -13.71 -5.55
N GLY A 158 18.90 -14.40 -5.50
CA GLY A 158 19.22 -15.54 -6.37
C GLY A 158 18.54 -16.85 -5.98
N LEU A 159 17.90 -16.93 -4.81
CA LEU A 159 17.25 -18.15 -4.33
C LEU A 159 15.97 -18.48 -5.13
N SER A 160 15.66 -19.77 -5.21
CA SER A 160 14.55 -20.29 -6.02
C SER A 160 13.21 -20.26 -5.27
N LEU A 161 12.17 -19.81 -5.97
CA LEU A 161 10.75 -19.89 -5.65
C LEU A 161 10.09 -21.06 -6.40
N SER A 162 10.75 -22.23 -6.39
CA SER A 162 10.45 -23.41 -7.21
C SER A 162 10.73 -23.23 -8.71
N THR A 163 9.96 -22.40 -9.43
CA THR A 163 10.01 -22.32 -10.91
C THR A 163 10.77 -21.12 -11.46
N MET A 164 11.13 -20.16 -10.62
CA MET A 164 11.93 -18.98 -10.94
C MET A 164 12.68 -18.50 -9.69
N THR A 165 13.67 -17.63 -9.85
CA THR A 165 14.34 -16.95 -8.73
C THR A 165 13.50 -15.80 -8.16
N ARG A 166 13.79 -15.37 -6.93
CA ARG A 166 13.20 -14.15 -6.33
C ARG A 166 13.46 -12.91 -7.18
N TRP A 167 14.66 -12.81 -7.77
CA TRP A 167 15.04 -11.76 -8.72
C TRP A 167 14.18 -11.78 -9.98
N GLU A 168 13.92 -12.94 -10.57
CA GLU A 168 13.02 -13.04 -11.72
C GLU A 168 11.56 -12.67 -11.39
N ALA A 169 11.06 -13.05 -10.21
CA ALA A 169 9.76 -12.61 -9.73
C ALA A 169 9.70 -11.08 -9.61
N LEU A 170 10.74 -10.45 -9.02
CA LEU A 170 10.83 -8.99 -8.92
C LEU A 170 10.88 -8.31 -10.29
N LYS A 171 11.67 -8.83 -11.25
CA LYS A 171 11.70 -8.31 -12.63
C LYS A 171 10.32 -8.37 -13.29
N ASN A 172 9.62 -9.49 -13.14
CA ASN A 172 8.28 -9.65 -13.67
C ASN A 172 7.32 -8.60 -13.05
N ALA A 173 7.39 -8.39 -11.73
CA ALA A 173 6.52 -7.46 -11.00
C ALA A 173 6.81 -5.98 -11.32
N VAL A 174 8.08 -5.58 -11.36
CA VAL A 174 8.46 -4.21 -11.76
C VAL A 174 8.11 -3.95 -13.22
N GLY A 175 8.33 -4.91 -14.12
CA GLY A 175 7.94 -4.79 -15.53
C GLY A 175 6.43 -4.60 -15.70
N SER A 176 5.62 -5.33 -14.92
CA SER A 176 4.16 -5.17 -14.85
C SER A 176 3.75 -3.80 -14.28
N PHE A 177 4.33 -3.39 -13.15
CA PHE A 177 4.09 -2.10 -12.51
C PHE A 177 4.34 -0.94 -13.48
N VAL A 178 5.49 -0.93 -14.16
CA VAL A 178 5.84 0.12 -15.12
C VAL A 178 4.97 0.05 -16.38
N ASN A 179 4.56 -1.15 -16.82
CA ASN A 179 3.62 -1.30 -17.94
C ASN A 179 2.25 -0.65 -17.63
N LYS A 180 1.73 -0.82 -16.41
CA LYS A 180 0.52 -0.14 -15.96
C LYS A 180 0.74 1.37 -15.82
N TYR A 181 1.87 1.80 -15.26
CA TYR A 181 2.17 3.22 -15.07
C TYR A 181 2.25 3.99 -16.40
N GLN A 182 2.91 3.42 -17.43
CA GLN A 182 2.94 4.06 -18.76
C GLN A 182 1.55 4.10 -19.42
N ALA A 183 0.67 3.12 -19.17
CA ALA A 183 -0.67 3.07 -19.75
C ALA A 183 -1.60 4.20 -19.27
N LEU A 184 -1.35 4.75 -18.07
CA LEU A 184 -2.03 5.95 -17.56
C LEU A 184 -1.74 7.20 -18.41
N ASN A 185 -0.63 7.21 -19.17
CA ASN A 185 -0.23 8.29 -20.06
C ASN A 185 -0.16 9.65 -19.34
N ARG A 186 0.58 9.69 -18.22
CA ARG A 186 0.85 10.90 -17.41
C ARG A 186 2.29 11.39 -17.67
N PRO A 187 2.58 12.09 -18.78
CA PRO A 187 3.95 12.33 -19.25
C PRO A 187 4.81 13.24 -18.35
N ALA A 188 4.19 13.96 -17.40
CA ALA A 188 4.89 14.77 -16.41
C ALA A 188 5.31 13.97 -15.15
N ASP A 189 4.79 12.75 -14.98
CA ASP A 189 5.24 11.82 -13.96
C ASP A 189 6.64 11.27 -14.32
N GLN A 190 7.41 10.96 -13.29
CA GLN A 190 8.82 10.58 -13.38
C GLN A 190 9.12 9.35 -12.53
N ILE A 191 10.04 8.53 -13.02
CA ILE A 191 10.49 7.30 -12.36
C ILE A 191 12.03 7.23 -12.31
N SER A 192 12.57 6.66 -11.23
CA SER A 192 14.00 6.36 -11.06
C SER A 192 14.16 4.99 -10.39
N LEU A 193 15.31 4.36 -10.59
CA LEU A 193 15.69 3.09 -9.97
C LEU A 193 16.90 3.29 -9.05
N THR A 194 16.86 2.65 -7.89
CA THR A 194 18.00 2.51 -6.97
C THR A 194 18.13 1.03 -6.62
N TYR A 195 19.19 0.38 -7.11
CA TYR A 195 19.54 -0.96 -6.65
C TYR A 195 20.36 -0.88 -5.36
N PHE A 196 20.22 -1.86 -4.47
CA PHE A 196 21.11 -2.00 -3.32
C PHE A 196 21.54 -3.46 -3.11
N ASP A 197 22.80 -3.64 -2.74
CA ASP A 197 23.34 -4.84 -2.09
C ASP A 197 24.09 -4.40 -0.81
N THR A 198 25.36 -4.78 -0.65
CA THR A 198 26.33 -4.17 0.28
C THR A 198 26.38 -2.64 0.19
N ASP A 199 26.15 -2.07 -1.00
CA ASP A 199 26.02 -0.63 -1.23
C ASP A 199 25.06 -0.40 -2.42
N VAL A 200 24.91 0.84 -2.89
CA VAL A 200 24.13 1.16 -4.11
C VAL A 200 24.92 0.91 -5.41
N THR A 201 25.76 -0.16 -5.41
CA THR A 201 26.88 -0.46 -6.34
C THR A 201 26.74 0.01 -7.81
N PRO A 202 26.20 -0.83 -8.72
CA PRO A 202 25.85 -0.41 -10.06
C PRO A 202 24.61 0.46 -9.97
N ALA A 203 24.82 1.77 -10.02
CA ALA A 203 23.75 2.72 -10.29
C ALA A 203 23.02 2.31 -11.57
N SER A 204 21.68 2.44 -11.59
CA SER A 204 20.88 2.08 -12.76
C SER A 204 21.36 2.83 -14.01
N ALA A 205 21.72 2.08 -15.05
CA ALA A 205 22.30 2.64 -16.28
C ALA A 205 21.27 3.47 -17.05
N CYS A 206 19.99 3.10 -16.99
CA CYS A 206 18.91 3.90 -17.57
C CYS A 206 18.43 5.04 -16.67
N CYS A 207 18.43 4.81 -15.35
CA CYS A 207 17.44 5.42 -14.47
C CYS A 207 18.02 5.83 -13.10
N ASN A 208 19.34 6.07 -13.01
CA ASN A 208 19.95 6.62 -11.80
C ASN A 208 19.38 8.01 -11.45
N GLY A 209 19.10 8.84 -12.46
CA GLY A 209 18.27 10.03 -12.34
C GLY A 209 16.80 9.75 -12.67
N PHE A 210 15.95 10.78 -12.57
CA PHE A 210 14.56 10.69 -13.00
C PHE A 210 14.42 10.72 -14.52
N ILE A 211 13.67 9.77 -15.07
CA ILE A 211 13.21 9.75 -16.47
C ILE A 211 11.68 9.90 -16.53
N PRO A 212 11.12 10.49 -17.61
CA PRO A 212 9.68 10.65 -17.75
C PRO A 212 8.97 9.31 -17.98
N VAL A 213 7.74 9.17 -17.48
CA VAL A 213 6.88 8.00 -17.70
C VAL A 213 6.17 8.16 -19.05
N ASN A 214 6.85 7.74 -20.12
CA ASN A 214 6.39 7.85 -21.50
C ASN A 214 6.32 6.47 -22.22
N ALA A 215 5.82 6.47 -23.46
CA ALA A 215 5.75 5.26 -24.26
C ALA A 215 7.15 4.64 -24.47
N GLY A 216 7.35 3.42 -23.97
CA GLY A 216 8.62 2.69 -24.05
C GLY A 216 9.45 2.69 -22.76
N VAL A 217 9.09 3.48 -21.74
CA VAL A 217 9.78 3.51 -20.43
C VAL A 217 9.86 2.12 -19.77
N GLN A 218 8.84 1.28 -19.97
CA GLN A 218 8.85 -0.10 -19.50
C GLN A 218 9.99 -0.92 -20.13
N ASN A 219 10.26 -0.78 -21.43
CA ASN A 219 11.33 -1.53 -22.10
C ASN A 219 12.72 -1.04 -21.65
N THR A 220 12.87 0.27 -21.45
CA THR A 220 14.07 0.88 -20.85
C THR A 220 14.38 0.28 -19.48
N ILE A 221 13.40 0.29 -18.56
CA ILE A 221 13.54 -0.26 -17.21
C ILE A 221 13.76 -1.78 -17.23
N THR A 222 13.03 -2.51 -18.08
CA THR A 222 13.16 -3.98 -18.18
C THR A 222 14.55 -4.37 -18.69
N THR A 223 15.14 -3.59 -19.61
CA THR A 223 16.49 -3.84 -20.13
C THR A 223 17.54 -3.62 -19.03
N ASP A 224 17.41 -2.55 -18.24
CA ASP A 224 18.29 -2.25 -17.11
C ASP A 224 18.22 -3.33 -16.01
N LEU A 225 17.01 -3.79 -15.68
CA LEU A 225 16.78 -4.91 -14.77
C LEU A 225 17.40 -6.22 -15.27
N MET A 226 17.38 -6.47 -16.58
CA MET A 226 17.98 -7.67 -17.18
C MET A 226 19.51 -7.63 -17.21
N ALA A 227 20.12 -6.45 -17.22
CA ALA A 227 21.57 -6.27 -17.11
C ALA A 227 22.12 -6.49 -15.69
N ASN A 228 21.25 -6.50 -14.67
CA ASN A 228 21.61 -6.64 -13.26
C ASN A 228 21.32 -8.06 -12.71
N ASN A 229 22.13 -8.48 -11.73
CA ASN A 229 22.07 -9.81 -11.10
C ASN A 229 22.23 -9.73 -9.57
N PRO A 230 21.71 -10.74 -8.82
CA PRO A 230 21.86 -10.83 -7.37
C PRO A 230 23.32 -11.02 -6.96
N THR A 231 23.77 -10.30 -5.93
CA THR A 231 25.11 -10.41 -5.34
C THR A 231 25.18 -9.58 -4.06
N GLY A 232 26.14 -9.87 -3.18
CA GLY A 232 26.44 -9.02 -2.01
C GLY A 232 25.40 -9.08 -0.88
N LEU A 233 25.58 -8.16 0.08
CA LEU A 233 24.80 -8.06 1.31
C LEU A 233 23.47 -7.28 1.10
N THR A 234 22.77 -6.97 2.19
CA THR A 234 21.46 -6.32 2.22
C THR A 234 21.53 -4.99 2.99
N ASN A 235 21.93 -3.91 2.31
CA ASN A 235 22.07 -2.56 2.85
C ASN A 235 20.84 -1.68 2.55
N LEU A 236 19.68 -2.10 3.05
CA LEU A 236 18.39 -1.46 2.83
C LEU A 236 18.39 0.05 3.17
N GLY A 237 18.96 0.42 4.32
CA GLY A 237 18.99 1.81 4.76
C GLY A 237 19.81 2.72 3.84
N LYS A 238 20.92 2.24 3.27
CA LYS A 238 21.67 2.98 2.24
C LYS A 238 20.85 3.19 0.96
N GLY A 239 20.14 2.16 0.52
CA GLY A 239 19.23 2.23 -0.64
C GLY A 239 18.14 3.29 -0.46
N ILE A 240 17.55 3.37 0.74
CA ILE A 240 16.56 4.40 1.09
C ILE A 240 17.20 5.79 1.15
N GLN A 241 18.32 5.96 1.86
CA GLN A 241 19.01 7.26 1.97
C GLN A 241 19.35 7.86 0.60
N VAL A 242 19.91 7.06 -0.31
CA VAL A 242 20.25 7.49 -1.69
C VAL A 242 19.00 7.81 -2.51
N SER A 243 17.86 7.19 -2.19
CA SER A 243 16.59 7.44 -2.89
C SER A 243 15.88 8.69 -2.38
N GLN A 244 16.04 9.03 -1.10
CA GLN A 244 15.55 10.30 -0.52
C GLN A 244 16.24 11.52 -1.16
N THR A 245 17.55 11.45 -1.46
CA THR A 245 18.28 12.60 -2.06
C THR A 245 17.86 12.89 -3.51
N LYS A 246 17.29 11.91 -4.22
CA LYS A 246 16.72 12.12 -5.57
C LYS A 246 15.46 12.99 -5.55
N LEU A 247 14.65 12.89 -4.48
CA LEU A 247 13.29 13.43 -4.37
C LEU A 247 13.24 14.91 -3.93
N SER A 248 13.92 15.78 -4.70
CA SER A 248 14.08 17.20 -4.39
C SER A 248 12.89 18.10 -4.74
N ASP A 249 12.02 17.72 -5.68
CA ASP A 249 10.89 18.55 -6.11
C ASP A 249 9.69 18.44 -5.14
N ALA A 250 9.54 19.43 -4.27
CA ALA A 250 8.46 19.49 -3.29
C ALA A 250 7.08 19.78 -3.89
N ASN A 251 6.98 20.22 -5.16
CA ASN A 251 5.70 20.47 -5.82
C ASN A 251 5.03 19.18 -6.29
N LYS A 252 5.84 18.16 -6.61
CA LYS A 252 5.40 16.82 -7.00
C LYS A 252 5.01 15.95 -5.80
N GLY A 253 4.20 14.94 -6.05
CA GLY A 253 4.02 13.83 -5.10
C GLY A 253 5.29 12.97 -5.10
N ARG A 254 5.84 12.71 -3.91
CA ARG A 254 7.14 12.04 -3.75
C ARG A 254 6.94 10.67 -3.12
N SER A 255 7.26 9.62 -3.86
CA SER A 255 7.03 8.23 -3.47
C SER A 255 8.30 7.40 -3.63
N ILE A 256 8.58 6.59 -2.62
CA ILE A 256 9.62 5.57 -2.61
C ILE A 256 8.89 4.23 -2.51
N VAL A 257 9.15 3.31 -3.44
CA VAL A 257 8.66 1.92 -3.36
C VAL A 257 9.85 1.05 -3.02
N VAL A 258 9.88 0.53 -1.80
CA VAL A 258 10.95 -0.28 -1.23
C VAL A 258 10.56 -1.74 -1.33
N PHE A 259 11.38 -2.55 -1.98
CA PHE A 259 11.25 -4.01 -2.00
C PHE A 259 12.50 -4.65 -1.37
N THR A 260 12.30 -5.69 -0.55
CA THR A 260 13.39 -6.54 0.00
C THR A 260 12.91 -7.96 0.30
N ASP A 261 13.82 -8.93 0.24
CA ASP A 261 13.58 -10.34 0.55
C ASP A 261 14.32 -10.88 1.78
N GLY A 262 15.05 -10.01 2.49
CA GLY A 262 16.06 -10.44 3.45
C GLY A 262 16.25 -9.50 4.63
N GLU A 263 16.83 -10.06 5.69
CA GLU A 263 17.21 -9.33 6.89
C GLU A 263 18.35 -8.35 6.60
N GLN A 264 18.30 -7.16 7.21
CA GLN A 264 19.37 -6.17 7.06
C GLN A 264 20.66 -6.65 7.75
N ASN A 265 21.65 -7.06 6.96
CA ASN A 265 22.96 -7.55 7.45
C ASN A 265 24.10 -6.53 7.26
N GLN A 266 23.85 -5.38 6.59
CA GLN A 266 24.84 -4.32 6.36
C GLN A 266 24.37 -2.95 6.88
N ASN A 267 25.31 -2.10 7.33
CA ASN A 267 25.04 -0.74 7.82
C ASN A 267 25.08 0.31 6.69
N PRO A 268 24.32 1.43 6.80
CA PRO A 268 23.38 1.75 7.88
C PRO A 268 22.04 1.02 7.75
N LYS A 269 21.54 0.47 8.86
CA LYS A 269 20.24 -0.20 8.94
C LYS A 269 19.10 0.78 9.24
N VAL A 270 17.92 0.49 8.70
CA VAL A 270 16.64 0.99 9.21
C VAL A 270 16.40 0.39 10.60
N SER A 271 15.94 1.18 11.56
CA SER A 271 15.56 0.73 12.89
C SER A 271 14.28 -0.12 12.89
N ASP A 272 14.14 -1.03 13.84
CA ASP A 272 12.95 -1.91 13.99
C ASP A 272 11.63 -1.12 14.15
N ASP A 273 11.69 0.07 14.75
CA ASP A 273 10.55 0.97 14.90
C ASP A 273 10.19 1.75 13.61
N GLY A 274 10.97 1.58 12.53
CA GLY A 274 10.78 2.20 11.22
C GLY A 274 11.09 3.70 11.15
N GLN A 275 11.65 4.32 12.20
CA GLN A 275 11.72 5.79 12.32
C GLN A 275 13.09 6.40 11.96
N ASN A 276 14.16 5.62 11.90
CA ASN A 276 15.50 6.14 11.62
C ASN A 276 16.38 5.17 10.80
N ILE A 277 17.42 5.71 10.17
CA ILE A 277 18.42 4.96 9.40
C ILE A 277 19.81 5.28 9.94
N GLY A 278 20.45 4.30 10.57
CA GLY A 278 21.73 4.50 11.26
C GLY A 278 21.70 5.66 12.27
N GLY A 279 20.58 5.83 12.99
CA GLY A 279 20.36 6.95 13.92
C GLY A 279 19.89 8.27 13.27
N THR A 280 19.80 8.36 11.94
CA THR A 280 19.28 9.56 11.25
C THR A 280 17.75 9.46 11.10
N PRO A 281 16.95 10.39 11.67
CA PRO A 281 15.48 10.31 11.59
C PRO A 281 14.93 10.38 10.16
N ILE A 282 13.88 9.61 9.89
CA ILE A 282 13.12 9.63 8.63
C ILE A 282 12.03 10.72 8.72
N PRO A 283 11.92 11.64 7.73
CA PRO A 283 10.89 12.68 7.74
C PRO A 283 9.46 12.13 7.65
N ASN A 284 8.57 12.61 8.52
CA ASN A 284 7.17 12.21 8.61
C ASN A 284 6.19 13.41 8.67
N THR A 285 6.54 14.55 8.09
CA THR A 285 5.65 15.73 8.01
C THR A 285 4.82 15.73 6.72
N PRO A 286 3.65 16.39 6.68
CA PRO A 286 2.87 16.53 5.45
C PRO A 286 3.70 17.02 4.27
N GLY A 287 3.64 16.31 3.15
CA GLY A 287 4.43 16.59 1.94
C GLY A 287 5.84 15.96 1.92
N SER A 288 6.29 15.30 3.00
CA SER A 288 7.47 14.43 2.98
C SER A 288 7.30 13.25 2.02
N PRO A 289 8.40 12.64 1.52
CA PRO A 289 8.32 11.41 0.73
C PRO A 289 7.61 10.27 1.47
N LYS A 290 6.67 9.60 0.81
CA LYS A 290 6.01 8.40 1.31
C LYS A 290 6.83 7.15 0.96
N MET A 291 6.98 6.21 1.89
CA MET A 291 7.72 4.95 1.68
C MET A 291 6.79 3.75 1.68
N PHE A 292 6.37 3.31 0.51
CA PHE A 292 5.61 2.07 0.34
C PHE A 292 6.58 0.90 0.45
N THR A 293 6.27 -0.10 1.27
CA THR A 293 7.15 -1.25 1.51
C THR A 293 6.53 -2.54 1.00
N ILE A 294 7.35 -3.40 0.39
CA ILE A 294 7.00 -4.72 -0.09
C ILE A 294 8.00 -5.72 0.49
N GLY A 295 7.53 -6.57 1.40
CA GLY A 295 8.31 -7.67 1.95
C GLY A 295 8.05 -8.99 1.22
N LEU A 296 9.11 -9.72 0.92
CA LEU A 296 9.04 -11.15 0.58
C LEU A 296 9.28 -11.97 1.87
N HIS A 297 8.64 -13.14 2.01
CA HIS A 297 8.65 -13.99 3.22
C HIS A 297 9.85 -13.87 4.18
N ALA A 298 9.56 -13.60 5.46
CA ALA A 298 10.54 -13.65 6.54
C ALA A 298 9.89 -14.01 7.89
N PRO A 299 10.49 -14.90 8.69
CA PRO A 299 10.23 -14.96 10.14
C PRO A 299 10.89 -13.76 10.85
N GLY A 300 10.82 -13.71 12.19
CA GLY A 300 11.44 -12.65 12.96
C GLY A 300 10.72 -11.30 12.84
N ASN A 301 11.48 -10.20 12.87
CA ASN A 301 10.99 -8.82 12.96
C ASN A 301 10.99 -8.03 11.63
N LEU A 302 11.46 -8.61 10.50
CA LEU A 302 11.59 -7.89 9.23
C LEU A 302 10.26 -7.27 8.75
N ASN A 303 9.19 -8.07 8.76
CA ASN A 303 7.87 -7.62 8.30
C ASN A 303 7.25 -6.54 9.22
N GLU A 304 7.55 -6.59 10.52
CA GLU A 304 7.16 -5.54 11.47
C GLU A 304 7.91 -4.23 11.18
N MET A 305 9.23 -4.29 10.94
CA MET A 305 10.05 -3.13 10.56
C MET A 305 9.55 -2.49 9.25
N LEU A 306 9.24 -3.31 8.22
CA LEU A 306 8.70 -2.82 6.95
C LEU A 306 7.31 -2.18 7.10
N GLN A 307 6.45 -2.73 7.95
CA GLN A 307 5.17 -2.09 8.32
C GLN A 307 5.39 -0.76 9.04
N ASN A 308 6.28 -0.75 10.03
CA ASN A 308 6.59 0.44 10.81
C ASN A 308 7.13 1.58 9.95
N LEU A 309 8.03 1.27 9.00
CA LEU A 309 8.59 2.22 8.04
C LEU A 309 7.51 2.86 7.13
N ALA A 310 6.59 2.04 6.62
CA ALA A 310 5.48 2.54 5.80
C ALA A 310 4.48 3.37 6.63
N GLY A 311 4.13 2.89 7.82
CA GLY A 311 3.23 3.59 8.74
C GLY A 311 3.77 4.96 9.16
N HIS A 312 5.07 5.05 9.50
CA HIS A 312 5.76 6.29 9.86
C HIS A 312 5.73 7.34 8.74
N THR A 313 5.62 6.92 7.47
CA THR A 313 5.57 7.83 6.30
C THR A 313 4.18 7.95 5.66
N PHE A 314 3.12 7.50 6.33
CA PHE A 314 1.72 7.50 5.86
C PHE A 314 1.51 6.79 4.51
N ALA A 315 2.27 5.72 4.28
CA ALA A 315 2.20 4.84 3.12
C ALA A 315 1.45 3.53 3.46
N THR A 316 1.64 2.47 2.67
CA THR A 316 1.12 1.12 2.92
C THR A 316 2.25 0.09 2.88
N TYR A 317 2.16 -0.91 3.74
CA TYR A 317 2.96 -2.14 3.66
C TYR A 317 2.19 -3.21 2.87
N ASN A 318 2.92 -3.97 2.07
CA ASN A 318 2.39 -5.10 1.31
C ASN A 318 3.36 -6.28 1.39
N HIS A 319 2.83 -7.49 1.21
CA HIS A 319 3.60 -8.71 1.41
C HIS A 319 3.33 -9.76 0.33
N SER A 320 4.34 -10.58 0.05
CA SER A 320 4.22 -11.76 -0.79
C SER A 320 4.67 -13.01 -0.01
N GLU A 321 3.69 -13.87 0.27
CA GLU A 321 3.85 -15.10 1.08
C GLU A 321 4.48 -16.25 0.29
N THR A 322 4.64 -16.10 -1.02
CA THR A 322 5.20 -17.14 -1.89
C THR A 322 6.23 -16.63 -2.88
N GLY A 323 6.36 -15.31 -3.04
CA GLY A 323 7.03 -14.66 -4.17
C GLY A 323 6.33 -14.84 -5.52
N LEU A 324 5.51 -15.88 -5.69
CA LEU A 324 4.67 -16.11 -6.86
C LEU A 324 3.48 -15.14 -6.92
N ASP A 325 3.10 -14.56 -5.78
CA ASP A 325 2.07 -13.53 -5.62
C ASP A 325 2.64 -12.09 -5.56
N LEU A 326 3.92 -11.88 -5.87
CA LEU A 326 4.58 -10.56 -5.73
C LEU A 326 3.91 -9.44 -6.55
N ASP A 327 3.33 -9.77 -7.70
CA ASP A 327 2.53 -8.85 -8.51
C ASP A 327 1.34 -8.28 -7.73
N ALA A 328 0.70 -9.09 -6.89
CA ALA A 328 -0.46 -8.69 -6.11
C ALA A 328 -0.11 -7.57 -5.11
N ALA A 329 1.11 -7.61 -4.56
CA ALA A 329 1.66 -6.60 -3.67
C ALA A 329 2.09 -5.33 -4.43
N PHE A 330 2.75 -5.47 -5.60
CA PHE A 330 3.10 -4.32 -6.44
C PHE A 330 1.86 -3.57 -6.97
N ASP A 331 0.79 -4.29 -7.31
CA ASP A 331 -0.51 -3.73 -7.70
C ASP A 331 -1.17 -2.95 -6.56
N ALA A 332 -1.12 -3.47 -5.34
CA ALA A 332 -1.67 -2.83 -4.15
C ALA A 332 -0.90 -1.55 -3.79
N VAL A 333 0.43 -1.58 -3.91
CA VAL A 333 1.27 -0.37 -3.84
C VAL A 333 0.97 0.60 -4.98
N PHE A 334 0.78 0.12 -6.22
CA PHE A 334 0.45 0.98 -7.37
C PHE A 334 -0.85 1.76 -7.15
N ALA A 335 -1.92 1.08 -6.73
CA ALA A 335 -3.18 1.74 -6.39
C ALA A 335 -3.06 2.68 -5.16
N SER A 336 -2.32 2.27 -4.12
CA SER A 336 -2.16 3.07 -2.89
C SER A 336 -1.29 4.31 -3.09
N MET A 337 -0.24 4.21 -3.89
CA MET A 337 0.64 5.31 -4.31
C MET A 337 -0.12 6.35 -5.13
N LEU A 338 -1.09 5.90 -5.91
CA LEU A 338 -1.89 6.70 -6.84
C LEU A 338 -3.29 7.04 -6.30
N ALA A 339 -3.60 6.75 -5.03
CA ALA A 339 -4.96 6.86 -4.47
C ALA A 339 -5.58 8.28 -4.56
N GLY A 340 -4.76 9.34 -4.64
CA GLY A 340 -5.21 10.72 -4.87
C GLY A 340 -5.08 11.22 -6.32
N SER A 341 -4.83 10.32 -7.28
CA SER A 341 -4.56 10.65 -8.69
C SER A 341 -4.89 9.55 -9.71
N SER A 342 -5.54 8.44 -9.30
CA SER A 342 -5.95 7.29 -10.14
C SER A 342 -4.78 6.40 -10.64
N PRO A 343 -4.90 5.05 -10.74
CA PRO A 343 -6.11 4.22 -10.81
C PRO A 343 -6.39 3.39 -9.55
N GLN A 344 -7.54 2.71 -9.58
CA GLN A 344 -8.09 1.93 -8.47
C GLN A 344 -8.37 0.51 -8.90
N LEU A 345 -8.09 -0.47 -8.03
CA LEU A 345 -8.40 -1.87 -8.28
C LEU A 345 -9.93 -2.08 -8.24
N ILE A 346 -10.48 -2.70 -9.29
CA ILE A 346 -11.89 -3.12 -9.36
C ILE A 346 -12.01 -4.50 -8.74
N ALA A 347 -11.26 -5.47 -9.29
CA ALA A 347 -11.28 -6.86 -8.86
C ALA A 347 -10.01 -7.59 -9.30
N ARG A 348 -9.63 -8.62 -8.54
CA ARG A 348 -8.59 -9.59 -8.91
C ARG A 348 -9.15 -11.00 -8.82
N THR A 349 -8.83 -11.82 -9.81
CA THR A 349 -9.20 -13.24 -9.87
C THR A 349 -7.99 -14.10 -10.23
N ASN A 350 -7.96 -15.36 -9.79
CA ASN A 350 -7.05 -16.37 -10.32
C ASN A 350 -7.89 -17.59 -10.71
N THR A 351 -7.97 -17.84 -12.01
CA THR A 351 -8.91 -18.79 -12.61
C THR A 351 -8.13 -19.94 -13.21
N LYS A 352 -8.38 -21.17 -12.73
CA LYS A 352 -7.91 -22.39 -13.39
C LYS A 352 -8.64 -22.56 -14.72
N ILE A 353 -7.89 -22.76 -15.79
CA ILE A 353 -8.44 -22.92 -17.14
C ILE A 353 -8.52 -24.41 -17.44
N THR A 354 -9.71 -24.87 -17.80
CA THR A 354 -9.94 -26.25 -18.27
C THR A 354 -9.49 -26.35 -19.73
N PRO A 355 -8.50 -27.20 -20.07
CA PRO A 355 -8.00 -27.30 -21.43
C PRO A 355 -9.09 -27.77 -22.39
N GLY A 356 -9.22 -27.12 -23.54
CA GLY A 356 -10.28 -27.40 -24.52
C GLY A 356 -11.71 -27.08 -24.06
N GLY A 357 -11.92 -26.55 -22.84
CA GLY A 357 -13.24 -26.26 -22.24
C GLY A 357 -14.02 -25.09 -22.85
N GLY A 358 -13.65 -24.61 -24.05
CA GLY A 358 -14.24 -23.43 -24.67
C GLY A 358 -13.91 -22.12 -23.94
N MET A 359 -14.78 -21.11 -24.11
CA MET A 359 -14.63 -19.81 -23.45
C MET A 359 -15.09 -19.88 -22.00
N GLN A 360 -14.16 -19.67 -21.07
CA GLN A 360 -14.38 -19.68 -19.63
C GLN A 360 -14.34 -18.24 -19.12
N LYS A 361 -15.31 -17.87 -18.26
CA LYS A 361 -15.37 -16.54 -17.66
C LYS A 361 -14.30 -16.40 -16.58
N LEU A 362 -13.44 -15.40 -16.73
CA LEU A 362 -12.40 -15.06 -15.77
C LEU A 362 -12.95 -14.13 -14.69
N GLN A 363 -13.71 -13.11 -15.10
CA GLN A 363 -14.21 -12.06 -14.21
C GLN A 363 -15.47 -11.40 -14.78
N GLU A 364 -16.28 -10.85 -13.87
CA GLU A 364 -17.46 -10.02 -14.13
C GLU A 364 -17.44 -8.85 -13.14
N PHE A 365 -17.70 -7.63 -13.59
CA PHE A 365 -17.77 -6.44 -12.75
C PHE A 365 -18.61 -5.34 -13.41
N THR A 366 -19.03 -4.34 -12.63
CA THR A 366 -19.67 -3.12 -13.14
C THR A 366 -18.68 -1.97 -13.18
N LEU A 367 -18.73 -1.15 -14.22
CA LEU A 367 -17.99 0.11 -14.30
C LEU A 367 -18.97 1.29 -14.32
N ASN A 368 -18.64 2.33 -13.56
CA ASN A 368 -19.41 3.58 -13.47
C ASN A 368 -19.21 4.45 -14.72
N ASN A 369 -20.01 5.53 -14.80
CA ASN A 369 -19.75 6.60 -15.75
C ASN A 369 -18.45 7.36 -15.38
N ARG A 370 -17.93 8.15 -16.31
CA ARG A 370 -16.78 9.07 -16.11
C ARG A 370 -15.46 8.41 -15.66
N VAL A 371 -15.24 7.16 -16.01
CA VAL A 371 -13.90 6.53 -15.96
C VAL A 371 -13.15 6.85 -17.27
N ASP A 372 -11.88 7.25 -17.19
CA ASP A 372 -11.08 7.64 -18.38
C ASP A 372 -10.54 6.41 -19.14
N LYS A 373 -10.11 5.40 -18.38
CA LYS A 373 -9.52 4.16 -18.92
C LYS A 373 -9.90 2.93 -18.08
N LEU A 374 -9.99 1.77 -18.73
CA LEU A 374 -10.06 0.47 -18.07
C LEU A 374 -8.80 -0.33 -18.43
N LEU A 375 -8.08 -0.79 -17.41
CA LEU A 375 -6.85 -1.57 -17.54
C LEU A 375 -7.15 -3.01 -17.10
N LEU A 376 -6.99 -3.98 -18.00
CA LEU A 376 -7.13 -5.41 -17.73
C LEU A 376 -5.77 -6.09 -17.87
N GLU A 377 -5.13 -6.47 -16.76
CA GLU A 377 -3.88 -7.22 -16.79
C GLU A 377 -4.12 -8.72 -16.61
N PHE A 378 -3.69 -9.48 -17.61
CA PHE A 378 -3.66 -10.94 -17.62
C PHE A 378 -2.24 -11.40 -17.25
N ARG A 379 -2.13 -12.24 -16.23
CA ARG A 379 -0.91 -12.97 -15.88
C ARG A 379 -1.12 -14.47 -16.12
N PHE A 380 -0.23 -15.06 -16.90
CA PHE A 380 -0.25 -16.47 -17.26
C PHE A 380 0.74 -17.27 -16.41
N ASP A 381 0.43 -18.55 -16.22
CA ASP A 381 1.31 -19.54 -15.57
C ASP A 381 2.57 -19.91 -16.38
N ARG A 382 2.68 -19.41 -17.61
CA ARG A 382 3.81 -19.62 -18.52
C ARG A 382 4.16 -18.35 -19.28
N LYS A 383 5.39 -18.29 -19.78
CA LYS A 383 5.85 -17.22 -20.69
C LYS A 383 5.52 -17.54 -22.15
N PHE A 384 5.40 -16.47 -22.95
CA PHE A 384 5.14 -16.44 -24.37
C PHE A 384 6.15 -15.55 -25.08
N GLU A 385 6.52 -15.92 -26.30
CA GLU A 385 7.12 -14.98 -27.25
C GLU A 385 6.06 -13.99 -27.74
N ILE A 386 6.44 -12.77 -28.17
CA ILE A 386 5.52 -11.74 -28.65
C ILE A 386 4.52 -12.28 -29.68
N ASN A 387 4.99 -13.05 -30.68
CA ASN A 387 4.14 -13.62 -31.72
C ASN A 387 3.09 -14.60 -31.16
N GLN A 388 3.41 -15.32 -30.08
CA GLN A 388 2.46 -16.21 -29.40
C GLN A 388 1.49 -15.41 -28.53
N LEU A 389 1.97 -14.35 -27.87
CA LEU A 389 1.14 -13.47 -27.04
C LEU A 389 0.08 -12.73 -27.86
N LEU A 390 0.43 -12.25 -29.06
CA LEU A 390 -0.54 -11.67 -30.00
C LEU A 390 -1.59 -12.69 -30.45
N HIS A 391 -1.25 -13.97 -30.58
CA HIS A 391 -2.24 -15.02 -30.83
C HIS A 391 -3.13 -15.31 -29.60
N ALA A 392 -2.60 -15.18 -28.37
CA ALA A 392 -3.39 -15.33 -27.15
C ALA A 392 -4.53 -14.30 -27.04
N ILE A 393 -4.37 -13.09 -27.61
CA ILE A 393 -5.42 -12.06 -27.65
C ILE A 393 -6.68 -12.58 -28.38
N TYR A 394 -6.54 -13.34 -29.47
CA TYR A 394 -7.68 -13.91 -30.18
C TYR A 394 -8.45 -14.96 -29.36
N GLN A 395 -7.87 -15.45 -28.26
CA GLN A 395 -8.53 -16.37 -27.34
C GLN A 395 -9.32 -15.67 -26.25
N MET A 396 -9.25 -14.34 -26.16
CA MET A 396 -9.92 -13.51 -25.16
C MET A 396 -11.17 -12.85 -25.73
N ARG A 397 -12.23 -12.77 -24.92
CA ARG A 397 -13.36 -11.87 -25.16
C ARG A 397 -13.54 -10.95 -23.98
N VAL A 398 -13.68 -9.67 -24.27
CA VAL A 398 -14.20 -8.67 -23.35
C VAL A 398 -15.55 -8.24 -23.90
N LEU A 399 -16.59 -8.43 -23.10
CA LEU A 399 -17.95 -8.03 -23.43
C LEU A 399 -18.32 -6.83 -22.56
N GLN A 400 -18.91 -5.81 -23.17
CA GLN A 400 -19.62 -4.74 -22.47
C GLN A 400 -21.11 -4.86 -22.81
N ASP A 401 -21.95 -5.07 -21.80
CA ASP A 401 -23.40 -5.28 -21.95
C ASP A 401 -23.75 -6.35 -23.01
N GLY A 402 -22.92 -7.40 -23.07
CA GLY A 402 -23.02 -8.51 -24.04
C GLY A 402 -22.38 -8.25 -25.42
N VAL A 403 -22.02 -7.01 -25.75
CA VAL A 403 -21.35 -6.64 -27.00
C VAL A 403 -19.85 -6.91 -26.89
N ASN A 404 -19.28 -7.66 -27.84
CA ASN A 404 -17.83 -7.91 -27.88
C ASN A 404 -17.06 -6.64 -28.24
N VAL A 405 -16.21 -6.19 -27.32
CA VAL A 405 -15.39 -4.97 -27.45
C VAL A 405 -13.89 -5.24 -27.46
N THR A 406 -13.41 -6.51 -27.46
CA THR A 406 -11.96 -6.85 -27.40
C THR A 406 -11.09 -6.03 -28.36
N PHE A 407 -11.57 -5.79 -29.58
CA PHE A 407 -10.86 -5.06 -30.62
C PHE A 407 -10.67 -3.55 -30.35
N ARG A 408 -11.30 -3.01 -29.29
CA ARG A 408 -11.14 -1.62 -28.82
C ARG A 408 -9.95 -1.47 -27.86
N ALA A 409 -9.43 -2.55 -27.31
CA ALA A 409 -8.26 -2.51 -26.44
C ALA A 409 -6.97 -2.18 -27.20
N LYS A 410 -6.10 -1.39 -26.59
CA LYS A 410 -4.68 -1.32 -26.96
C LYS A 410 -3.89 -2.32 -26.09
N PRO A 411 -3.27 -3.36 -26.68
CA PRO A 411 -2.43 -4.28 -25.94
C PRO A 411 -1.05 -3.67 -25.65
N SER A 412 -0.50 -3.93 -24.46
CA SER A 412 0.91 -3.69 -24.13
C SER A 412 1.44 -4.83 -23.25
N TYR A 413 2.75 -5.06 -23.28
CA TYR A 413 3.39 -6.19 -22.62
C TYR A 413 4.84 -5.86 -22.29
N SER A 414 5.43 -6.59 -21.33
CA SER A 414 6.76 -6.28 -20.81
C SER A 414 7.83 -7.25 -21.32
N GLY A 415 8.67 -6.78 -22.26
CA GLY A 415 9.79 -7.52 -22.84
C GLY A 415 9.38 -8.53 -23.93
N ASN A 416 10.38 -9.18 -24.54
CA ASN A 416 10.18 -10.05 -25.70
C ASN A 416 9.73 -11.49 -25.36
N TYR A 417 9.85 -11.89 -24.09
CA TYR A 417 9.44 -13.20 -23.58
C TYR A 417 8.81 -13.04 -22.20
N THR A 418 7.49 -13.14 -22.13
CA THR A 418 6.73 -12.57 -21.01
C THR A 418 5.46 -13.37 -20.69
N ASN A 419 4.98 -13.26 -19.45
CA ASN A 419 3.73 -13.85 -19.00
C ASN A 419 2.70 -12.78 -18.59
N SER A 420 2.92 -11.50 -18.91
CA SER A 420 1.92 -10.42 -18.74
C SER A 420 1.42 -9.93 -20.09
N LEU A 421 0.11 -9.68 -20.17
CA LEU A 421 -0.53 -8.86 -21.18
C LEU A 421 -1.44 -7.85 -20.48
N LEU A 422 -1.27 -6.56 -20.78
CA LEU A 422 -2.17 -5.50 -20.38
C LEU A 422 -3.04 -5.09 -21.58
N LEU A 423 -4.36 -5.11 -21.42
CA LEU A 423 -5.31 -4.53 -22.37
C LEU A 423 -5.83 -3.22 -21.79
N THR A 424 -5.60 -2.10 -22.49
CA THR A 424 -6.06 -0.77 -22.07
C THR A 424 -7.17 -0.27 -22.99
N TYR A 425 -8.34 0.01 -22.41
CA TYR A 425 -9.45 0.69 -23.07
C TYR A 425 -9.37 2.18 -22.76
N TYR A 426 -9.58 3.01 -23.77
CA TYR A 426 -9.63 4.46 -23.65
C TYR A 426 -11.02 4.92 -24.04
N PHE A 427 -11.77 5.50 -23.11
CA PHE A 427 -13.17 5.85 -23.34
C PHE A 427 -13.31 7.20 -24.05
N ASN A 428 -12.51 8.18 -23.64
CA ASN A 428 -12.54 9.56 -24.14
C ASN A 428 -11.64 9.82 -25.39
N SER A 429 -11.34 8.80 -26.20
CA SER A 429 -10.48 8.97 -27.40
C SER A 429 -10.88 8.10 -28.59
N GLY A 430 -10.99 8.69 -29.78
CA GLY A 430 -11.19 8.01 -31.07
C GLY A 430 -12.45 8.44 -31.82
N GLU A 431 -12.60 7.98 -33.07
CA GLU A 431 -13.71 8.34 -33.98
C GLU A 431 -15.07 7.74 -33.59
N SER A 432 -15.09 6.80 -32.66
CA SER A 432 -16.31 6.23 -32.07
C SER A 432 -16.00 5.84 -30.63
N PRO A 433 -16.11 6.78 -29.67
CA PRO A 433 -15.78 6.55 -28.28
C PRO A 433 -16.66 5.46 -27.69
N LEU A 434 -16.08 4.67 -26.79
CA LEU A 434 -16.79 3.66 -26.02
C LEU A 434 -17.22 4.30 -24.70
N SER A 435 -18.46 4.07 -24.24
CA SER A 435 -18.86 4.50 -22.89
C SER A 435 -18.15 3.62 -21.86
N PRO A 436 -17.69 4.15 -20.71
CA PRO A 436 -17.20 3.30 -19.62
C PRO A 436 -18.32 2.52 -18.93
N GLN A 437 -19.50 3.13 -18.82
CA GLN A 437 -20.59 2.61 -17.99
C GLN A 437 -21.15 1.31 -18.56
N GLY A 438 -21.37 0.33 -17.69
CA GLY A 438 -22.04 -0.92 -18.05
C GLY A 438 -21.51 -2.14 -17.30
N LYS A 439 -22.05 -3.30 -17.65
CA LYS A 439 -21.57 -4.60 -17.19
C LYS A 439 -20.41 -5.08 -18.06
N TRP A 440 -19.29 -5.39 -17.45
CA TRP A 440 -18.10 -5.93 -18.12
C TRP A 440 -17.91 -7.40 -17.78
N GLU A 441 -17.73 -8.25 -18.81
CA GLU A 441 -17.41 -9.67 -18.66
C GLU A 441 -16.12 -9.99 -19.44
N VAL A 442 -15.16 -10.62 -18.77
CA VAL A 442 -13.89 -11.02 -19.36
C VAL A 442 -13.81 -12.55 -19.40
N LEU A 443 -13.58 -13.09 -20.59
CA LEU A 443 -13.55 -14.53 -20.88
C LEU A 443 -12.28 -14.91 -21.65
N MET A 444 -11.80 -16.14 -21.47
CA MET A 444 -10.68 -16.69 -22.22
C MET A 444 -10.89 -18.18 -22.54
N SER A 445 -10.32 -18.64 -23.65
CA SER A 445 -10.13 -20.07 -23.96
C SER A 445 -8.65 -20.45 -23.97
N ASP A 446 -8.33 -21.70 -23.68
CA ASP A 446 -6.94 -22.21 -23.65
C ASP A 446 -6.43 -22.70 -25.01
N SER A 447 -7.33 -22.91 -25.99
CA SER A 447 -7.20 -23.81 -27.15
C SER A 447 -5.95 -23.69 -28.03
N ILE A 448 -5.16 -22.62 -27.86
CA ILE A 448 -3.91 -22.34 -28.58
C ILE A 448 -2.79 -21.99 -27.57
N ALA A 449 -3.11 -21.20 -26.53
CA ALA A 449 -2.19 -20.69 -25.51
C ALA A 449 -1.65 -21.78 -24.57
N LYS A 450 -2.41 -22.85 -24.33
CA LYS A 450 -2.02 -23.98 -23.44
C LYS A 450 -1.59 -23.48 -22.06
N VAL A 451 -2.54 -22.88 -21.34
CA VAL A 451 -2.39 -22.29 -19.99
C VAL A 451 -3.27 -23.05 -19.02
N SER A 452 -2.77 -23.36 -17.82
CA SER A 452 -3.54 -24.06 -16.78
C SER A 452 -4.17 -23.11 -15.75
N SER A 453 -3.65 -21.89 -15.62
CA SER A 453 -4.29 -20.81 -14.83
C SER A 453 -3.97 -19.43 -15.37
N VAL A 454 -4.93 -18.51 -15.22
CA VAL A 454 -4.81 -17.10 -15.56
C VAL A 454 -5.26 -16.25 -14.36
N GLN A 455 -4.37 -15.38 -13.91
CA GLN A 455 -4.73 -14.29 -13.00
C GLN A 455 -5.15 -13.07 -13.83
N LEU A 456 -6.23 -12.42 -13.41
CA LEU A 456 -6.74 -11.19 -14.02
C LEU A 456 -6.92 -10.12 -12.93
N SER A 457 -6.14 -9.03 -13.04
CA SER A 457 -6.28 -7.79 -12.25
C SER A 457 -6.94 -6.72 -13.15
N SER A 458 -8.02 -6.12 -12.68
CA SER A 458 -8.75 -5.07 -13.42
C SER A 458 -8.74 -3.76 -12.64
N PHE A 459 -8.39 -2.65 -13.30
CA PHE A 459 -8.30 -1.32 -12.70
C PHE A 459 -9.12 -0.27 -13.46
N ALA A 460 -9.80 0.59 -12.73
CA ALA A 460 -10.46 1.78 -13.26
C ALA A 460 -9.52 2.99 -13.12
N ASP A 461 -9.31 3.71 -14.20
CA ASP A 461 -8.70 5.04 -14.18
C ASP A 461 -9.78 6.08 -13.85
N ASP A 462 -10.17 6.11 -12.57
CA ASP A 462 -11.23 6.93 -12.00
C ASP A 462 -10.62 8.01 -11.09
N HIS A 463 -10.73 9.26 -11.54
CA HIS A 463 -10.26 10.44 -10.83
C HIS A 463 -11.30 11.06 -9.89
N TYR A 464 -12.56 10.61 -9.93
CA TYR A 464 -13.70 11.29 -9.33
C TYR A 464 -14.18 10.63 -8.05
N PHE A 465 -14.12 9.30 -7.98
CA PHE A 465 -14.36 8.54 -6.75
C PHE A 465 -13.08 8.48 -5.90
N HIS A 466 -13.18 8.72 -4.58
CA HIS A 466 -12.06 8.59 -3.65
C HIS A 466 -12.36 7.59 -2.53
N MET A 467 -11.33 6.85 -2.14
CA MET A 467 -11.33 5.90 -1.02
C MET A 467 -10.16 6.19 -0.09
N ASN A 468 -10.41 6.88 1.02
CA ASN A 468 -9.38 7.22 2.00
C ASN A 468 -9.50 6.31 3.23
N ARG A 469 -8.57 5.35 3.36
CA ARG A 469 -8.50 4.43 4.52
C ARG A 469 -7.70 5.00 5.69
N THR A 470 -8.16 4.70 6.91
CA THR A 470 -7.45 4.95 8.18
C THR A 470 -7.52 3.70 9.05
N LEU A 471 -6.38 3.29 9.60
CA LEU A 471 -6.24 2.12 10.48
C LEU A 471 -6.10 2.59 11.93
N GLY A 472 -6.89 2.03 12.85
CA GLY A 472 -6.91 2.42 14.25
C GLY A 472 -5.75 1.84 15.09
N ASN A 473 -5.13 0.75 14.63
CA ASN A 473 -3.98 0.11 15.27
C ASN A 473 -2.89 -0.17 14.23
N LEU A 474 -1.79 0.59 14.27
CA LEU A 474 -0.69 0.48 13.32
C LEU A 474 0.35 -0.61 13.68
N ARG A 475 0.24 -1.20 14.88
CA ARG A 475 1.15 -2.23 15.39
C ARG A 475 0.36 -3.33 16.11
N PRO A 476 -0.55 -4.03 15.41
CA PRO A 476 -1.45 -4.98 16.04
C PRO A 476 -0.70 -6.18 16.63
N LYS A 477 -1.22 -6.67 17.75
CA LYS A 477 -0.84 -7.92 18.40
C LYS A 477 -1.93 -8.97 18.24
N VAL A 478 -1.58 -10.24 18.41
CA VAL A 478 -2.56 -11.32 18.59
C VAL A 478 -3.47 -10.97 19.78
N GLN A 479 -4.78 -11.16 19.60
CA GLN A 479 -5.89 -10.70 20.46
C GLN A 479 -6.20 -9.19 20.47
N ASP A 480 -5.47 -8.35 19.73
CA ASP A 480 -5.90 -6.97 19.55
C ASP A 480 -7.19 -6.89 18.72
N LYS A 481 -7.96 -5.82 18.97
CA LYS A 481 -8.95 -5.34 18.01
C LYS A 481 -8.26 -4.51 16.94
N TYR A 482 -8.76 -4.61 15.72
CA TYR A 482 -8.25 -3.92 14.55
C TYR A 482 -9.34 -3.01 13.94
N PRO A 483 -9.44 -1.74 14.38
CA PRO A 483 -10.43 -0.80 13.85
C PRO A 483 -10.01 -0.33 12.45
N VAL A 484 -10.98 -0.30 11.53
CA VAL A 484 -10.79 0.17 10.15
C VAL A 484 -11.83 1.22 9.83
N THR A 485 -11.39 2.34 9.28
CA THR A 485 -12.24 3.44 8.81
C THR A 485 -12.01 3.67 7.32
N MET A 486 -13.10 3.88 6.58
CA MET A 486 -13.09 4.35 5.19
C MET A 486 -13.84 5.67 5.08
N GLN A 487 -13.23 6.66 4.43
CA GLN A 487 -13.91 7.85 3.96
C GLN A 487 -14.12 7.74 2.45
N LEU A 488 -15.39 7.84 2.02
CA LEU A 488 -15.82 7.72 0.63
C LEU A 488 -16.43 9.04 0.14
N ASP A 489 -15.95 9.53 -1.00
CA ASP A 489 -16.54 10.67 -1.71
C ASP A 489 -16.51 10.48 -3.23
N TRP A 490 -17.40 11.18 -3.93
CA TRP A 490 -17.41 11.31 -5.38
C TRP A 490 -17.59 12.77 -5.76
N LEU A 491 -16.69 13.30 -6.60
CA LEU A 491 -16.57 14.74 -6.88
C LEU A 491 -16.43 15.61 -5.60
N GLY A 492 -15.91 15.05 -4.50
CA GLY A 492 -15.83 15.72 -3.20
C GLY A 492 -17.13 15.72 -2.39
N HIS A 493 -18.22 15.11 -2.89
CA HIS A 493 -19.45 14.88 -2.15
C HIS A 493 -19.43 13.51 -1.47
N ALA A 494 -19.80 13.46 -0.19
CA ALA A 494 -19.84 12.23 0.58
C ALA A 494 -20.79 11.16 0.00
N ILE A 495 -20.36 9.90 -0.01
CA ILE A 495 -21.22 8.77 -0.38
C ILE A 495 -21.75 8.11 0.90
N GLU A 496 -23.03 8.34 1.23
CA GLU A 496 -23.65 7.83 2.46
C GLU A 496 -24.36 6.47 2.30
N ASN A 497 -24.58 6.02 1.07
CA ASN A 497 -25.33 4.80 0.74
C ASN A 497 -24.46 3.73 0.04
N ALA A 498 -23.25 3.47 0.56
CA ALA A 498 -22.38 2.39 0.08
C ALA A 498 -22.51 1.13 0.95
N THR A 499 -22.30 -0.03 0.34
CA THR A 499 -21.97 -1.27 1.05
C THR A 499 -20.45 -1.36 1.14
N VAL A 500 -19.92 -1.45 2.37
CA VAL A 500 -18.48 -1.55 2.62
C VAL A 500 -18.19 -2.80 3.45
N GLU A 501 -17.50 -3.77 2.83
CA GLU A 501 -17.10 -5.04 3.44
C GLU A 501 -15.58 -5.08 3.60
N GLY A 502 -15.10 -5.27 4.82
CA GLY A 502 -13.72 -5.66 5.09
C GLY A 502 -13.59 -7.19 5.02
N VAL A 503 -12.60 -7.67 4.27
CA VAL A 503 -12.22 -9.07 4.18
C VAL A 503 -10.79 -9.20 4.68
N VAL A 504 -10.59 -10.03 5.70
CA VAL A 504 -9.26 -10.30 6.27
C VAL A 504 -8.85 -11.72 5.91
N ILE A 505 -7.75 -11.83 5.17
CA ILE A 505 -7.10 -13.10 4.84
C ILE A 505 -5.89 -13.26 5.78
N GLY A 506 -6.03 -14.10 6.80
CA GLY A 506 -4.99 -14.33 7.81
C GLY A 506 -4.03 -15.48 7.45
N PRO A 507 -2.87 -15.58 8.14
CA PRO A 507 -1.95 -16.70 7.98
C PRO A 507 -2.62 -18.06 8.19
N GLY A 508 -2.10 -19.11 7.55
CA GLY A 508 -2.57 -20.49 7.75
C GLY A 508 -2.14 -21.11 9.09
N GLY A 509 -1.21 -20.48 9.80
CA GLY A 509 -0.76 -20.84 11.14
C GLY A 509 0.19 -19.79 11.71
N ASP A 510 0.54 -19.93 12.99
CA ASP A 510 1.54 -19.07 13.62
C ASP A 510 2.95 -19.47 13.17
N ILE A 511 3.63 -18.58 12.43
CA ILE A 511 4.90 -18.88 11.76
C ILE A 511 6.02 -19.21 12.77
N GLY A 512 6.05 -18.51 13.91
CA GLY A 512 7.02 -18.75 14.98
C GLY A 512 6.85 -20.16 15.57
N ASN A 513 5.61 -20.51 15.90
CA ASN A 513 5.29 -21.84 16.41
C ASN A 513 5.53 -22.95 15.38
N MET A 514 5.13 -22.75 14.12
CA MET A 514 5.35 -23.70 13.03
C MET A 514 6.84 -23.99 12.84
N LEU A 515 7.69 -22.96 12.81
CA LEU A 515 9.14 -23.15 12.68
C LEU A 515 9.77 -23.77 13.94
N GLY A 516 9.38 -23.31 15.14
CA GLY A 516 9.95 -23.78 16.40
C GLY A 516 9.60 -25.25 16.74
N THR A 517 8.43 -25.73 16.32
CA THR A 517 7.98 -27.12 16.51
C THR A 517 8.37 -28.06 15.37
N ASN A 518 8.70 -27.56 14.18
CA ASN A 518 9.12 -28.41 13.06
C ASN A 518 10.50 -29.04 13.38
N PRO A 519 10.65 -30.38 13.34
CA PRO A 519 11.88 -31.08 13.72
C PRO A 519 13.03 -30.93 12.70
N PHE A 520 12.79 -30.32 11.54
CA PHE A 520 13.82 -30.05 10.56
C PHE A 520 14.84 -29.03 11.11
N THR A 521 16.13 -29.37 11.05
CA THR A 521 17.23 -28.45 11.29
C THR A 521 17.88 -28.10 9.95
N ALA A 522 17.89 -26.82 9.63
CA ALA A 522 18.47 -26.30 8.41
C ALA A 522 19.99 -26.45 8.41
N LYS A 523 20.55 -26.78 7.25
CA LYS A 523 21.98 -26.65 7.04
C LYS A 523 22.31 -25.17 6.91
N LEU A 524 22.99 -24.61 7.92
CA LEU A 524 23.38 -23.21 7.90
C LEU A 524 24.49 -22.98 6.86
N SER A 525 24.27 -21.97 6.02
CA SER A 525 25.25 -21.39 5.11
C SER A 525 26.16 -20.42 5.88
N THR A 526 27.43 -20.42 5.52
CA THR A 526 28.40 -19.38 5.94
C THR A 526 28.63 -18.35 4.83
N ALA A 527 27.73 -18.27 3.85
CA ALA A 527 27.74 -17.19 2.86
C ALA A 527 27.54 -15.84 3.56
N GLN A 528 28.15 -14.79 3.01
CA GLN A 528 28.24 -13.49 3.68
C GLN A 528 26.86 -12.83 3.86
N ASP A 529 25.93 -13.12 2.95
CA ASP A 529 24.55 -12.62 2.88
C ASP A 529 23.53 -13.52 3.56
N ALA A 530 23.95 -14.66 4.13
CA ALA A 530 23.04 -15.64 4.70
C ALA A 530 22.21 -15.02 5.84
N GLY A 531 20.88 -15.09 5.73
CA GLY A 531 19.95 -14.63 6.77
C GLY A 531 20.08 -15.42 8.07
N SER A 532 19.32 -15.04 9.09
CA SER A 532 19.29 -15.74 10.39
C SER A 532 19.06 -17.26 10.26
N PRO A 533 19.46 -18.05 11.26
CA PRO A 533 19.14 -19.48 11.31
C PRO A 533 17.63 -19.77 11.12
N GLY A 534 16.76 -18.89 11.63
CA GLY A 534 15.31 -18.90 11.36
C GLY A 534 14.95 -18.70 9.88
N GLN A 535 15.48 -17.67 9.21
CA GLN A 535 15.26 -17.46 7.77
C GLN A 535 15.76 -18.66 6.94
N GLN A 536 16.96 -19.16 7.23
CA GLN A 536 17.53 -20.30 6.48
C GLN A 536 16.73 -21.59 6.66
N LYS A 537 16.12 -21.79 7.83
CA LYS A 537 15.16 -22.87 8.08
C LYS A 537 13.85 -22.67 7.33
N PHE A 538 13.31 -21.46 7.35
CA PHE A 538 12.12 -21.13 6.58
C PHE A 538 12.34 -21.37 5.07
N ASP A 539 13.45 -20.89 4.51
CA ASP A 539 13.78 -21.02 3.09
C ASP A 539 13.93 -22.49 2.65
N GLN A 540 14.63 -23.31 3.46
CA GLN A 540 14.80 -24.74 3.18
C GLN A 540 13.50 -25.53 3.31
N LEU A 541 12.61 -25.18 4.24
CA LEU A 541 11.27 -25.75 4.34
C LEU A 541 10.39 -25.31 3.16
N MET A 542 10.39 -24.02 2.80
CA MET A 542 9.66 -23.54 1.63
C MET A 542 10.13 -24.18 0.32
N ALA A 543 11.42 -24.47 0.16
CA ALA A 543 11.92 -25.21 -1.00
C ALA A 543 11.50 -26.69 -0.99
N ASN A 544 11.66 -27.40 0.14
CA ASN A 544 11.66 -28.87 0.15
C ASN A 544 10.44 -29.53 0.82
N ASP A 545 9.73 -28.84 1.71
CA ASP A 545 8.61 -29.39 2.49
C ASP A 545 7.25 -28.92 1.95
N SER A 546 6.56 -29.84 1.24
CA SER A 546 5.21 -29.58 0.73
C SER A 546 4.13 -29.46 1.81
N ALA A 547 4.29 -30.11 2.97
CA ALA A 547 3.33 -30.04 4.06
C ALA A 547 3.44 -28.70 4.80
N PHE A 548 4.65 -28.20 5.01
CA PHE A 548 4.90 -26.85 5.52
C PHE A 548 4.29 -25.79 4.58
N ARG A 549 4.59 -25.86 3.27
CA ARG A 549 3.99 -24.97 2.25
C ARG A 549 2.46 -25.02 2.28
N ASN A 550 1.86 -26.21 2.26
CA ASN A 550 0.41 -26.36 2.25
C ASN A 550 -0.24 -25.79 3.52
N THR A 551 0.44 -25.88 4.67
CA THR A 551 -0.04 -25.28 5.93
C THR A 551 -0.01 -23.76 5.86
N LEU A 552 1.09 -23.17 5.36
CA LEU A 552 1.23 -21.71 5.19
C LEU A 552 0.18 -21.14 4.20
N LEU A 553 -0.12 -21.91 3.14
CA LEU A 553 -1.10 -21.56 2.11
C LEU A 553 -2.56 -21.78 2.51
N ASN A 554 -2.83 -22.49 3.61
CA ASN A 554 -4.19 -22.73 4.11
C ASN A 554 -4.75 -21.51 4.86
N LYS A 555 -4.79 -20.35 4.17
CA LYS A 555 -5.13 -19.06 4.76
C LYS A 555 -6.59 -19.02 5.22
N SER A 556 -6.82 -18.46 6.42
CA SER A 556 -8.17 -18.20 6.90
C SER A 556 -8.73 -16.95 6.23
N GLN A 557 -10.03 -16.94 5.88
CA GLN A 557 -10.70 -15.76 5.33
C GLN A 557 -11.93 -15.44 6.19
N ASN A 558 -11.96 -14.22 6.73
CA ASN A 558 -13.08 -13.70 7.52
C ASN A 558 -13.59 -12.40 6.91
N THR A 559 -14.88 -12.07 7.11
CA THR A 559 -15.44 -10.79 6.68
C THR A 559 -16.07 -10.03 7.85
N PHE A 560 -16.08 -8.71 7.75
CA PHE A 560 -16.72 -7.81 8.71
C PHE A 560 -17.30 -6.59 7.99
N ALA A 561 -18.44 -6.09 8.45
CA ALA A 561 -19.06 -4.90 7.87
C ALA A 561 -18.39 -3.62 8.40
N LEU A 562 -18.25 -2.61 7.54
CA LEU A 562 -17.99 -1.23 7.95
C LEU A 562 -19.30 -0.45 7.77
N ASN A 563 -19.86 0.05 8.86
CA ASN A 563 -21.16 0.72 8.86
C ASN A 563 -20.96 2.23 8.67
N HIS A 564 -21.85 2.88 7.90
CA HIS A 564 -21.85 4.34 7.77
C HIS A 564 -22.07 5.00 9.15
N THR A 565 -21.29 6.04 9.45
CA THR A 565 -21.41 6.81 10.70
C THR A 565 -21.75 8.27 10.46
N SER A 566 -21.10 8.95 9.51
CA SER A 566 -21.45 10.31 9.09
C SER A 566 -20.70 10.74 7.83
N ASN A 567 -21.32 11.55 6.94
CA ASN A 567 -20.62 12.27 5.86
C ASN A 567 -19.65 11.38 5.03
N GLY A 568 -20.13 10.22 4.59
CA GLY A 568 -19.35 9.24 3.80
C GLY A 568 -18.26 8.48 4.57
N LYS A 569 -18.21 8.59 5.90
CA LYS A 569 -17.36 7.79 6.78
C LYS A 569 -18.03 6.46 7.12
N TYR A 570 -17.28 5.37 7.02
CA TYR A 570 -17.68 4.00 7.35
C TYR A 570 -16.69 3.40 8.34
N GLU A 571 -17.18 2.74 9.39
CA GLU A 571 -16.36 2.23 10.48
C GLU A 571 -16.72 0.78 10.82
N GLY A 572 -15.68 -0.04 10.99
CA GLY A 572 -15.78 -1.43 11.41
C GLY A 572 -14.60 -1.82 12.28
N THR A 573 -14.64 -3.02 12.85
CA THR A 573 -13.53 -3.56 13.66
C THR A 573 -13.46 -5.06 13.47
N PHE A 574 -12.26 -5.56 13.19
CA PHE A 574 -11.95 -6.97 13.14
C PHE A 574 -11.34 -7.42 14.47
N ASP A 575 -11.74 -8.58 14.98
CA ASP A 575 -11.28 -9.16 16.26
C ASP A 575 -10.71 -10.60 16.11
N GLY A 576 -10.57 -11.09 14.88
CA GLY A 576 -10.06 -12.43 14.58
C GLY A 576 -8.53 -12.57 14.53
N LEU A 577 -7.77 -11.69 15.19
CA LEU A 577 -6.31 -11.77 15.28
C LEU A 577 -5.88 -12.90 16.23
N THR A 578 -5.59 -14.07 15.67
CA THR A 578 -5.44 -15.34 16.42
C THR A 578 -4.08 -16.04 16.26
N VAL A 579 -3.23 -15.56 15.35
CA VAL A 579 -1.86 -16.03 15.09
C VAL A 579 -0.97 -14.85 14.70
N SER A 580 0.33 -14.91 15.00
CA SER A 580 1.30 -13.93 14.49
C SER A 580 1.63 -14.19 13.01
N GLY A 581 1.99 -13.14 12.27
CA GLY A 581 2.27 -13.21 10.83
C GLY A 581 1.57 -12.13 10.02
N THR A 582 1.65 -12.23 8.69
CA THR A 582 1.09 -11.23 7.77
C THR A 582 -0.35 -11.56 7.37
N TYR A 583 -1.24 -10.62 7.63
CA TYR A 583 -2.64 -10.62 7.20
C TYR A 583 -2.76 -9.73 5.95
N ASN A 584 -3.75 -10.01 5.11
CA ASN A 584 -4.11 -9.15 3.98
C ASN A 584 -5.52 -8.60 4.21
N LEU A 585 -5.65 -7.28 4.17
CA LEU A 585 -6.90 -6.55 4.25
C LEU A 585 -7.37 -6.20 2.83
N LEU A 586 -8.55 -6.66 2.45
CA LEU A 586 -9.26 -6.22 1.26
C LEU A 586 -10.52 -5.48 1.71
N ILE A 587 -10.67 -4.22 1.33
CA ILE A 587 -11.90 -3.47 1.61
C ILE A 587 -12.65 -3.33 0.29
N ARG A 588 -13.79 -4.02 0.19
CA ARG A 588 -14.69 -3.99 -0.96
C ARG A 588 -15.69 -2.87 -0.76
N VAL A 589 -15.80 -1.99 -1.75
CA VAL A 589 -16.79 -0.93 -1.77
C VAL A 589 -17.71 -1.16 -2.97
N LYS A 590 -19.01 -1.20 -2.69
CA LYS A 590 -20.07 -1.10 -3.71
C LYS A 590 -20.93 0.11 -3.41
N ALA A 591 -20.94 1.07 -4.31
CA ALA A 591 -21.65 2.34 -4.17
C ALA A 591 -22.44 2.67 -5.43
N VAL A 592 -23.29 3.70 -5.34
CA VAL A 592 -23.91 4.36 -6.50
C VAL A 592 -23.51 5.83 -6.44
N ASP A 593 -22.97 6.37 -7.53
CA ASP A 593 -22.64 7.79 -7.64
C ASP A 593 -23.91 8.66 -7.78
N SER A 594 -23.80 9.97 -7.58
CA SER A 594 -24.95 10.87 -7.67
C SER A 594 -25.48 11.07 -9.10
N ALA A 595 -24.77 10.55 -10.12
CA ALA A 595 -25.25 10.44 -11.50
C ALA A 595 -25.84 9.04 -11.82
N GLY A 596 -26.03 8.17 -10.82
CA GLY A 596 -26.67 6.85 -10.95
C GLY A 596 -25.76 5.71 -11.45
N GLY A 597 -24.46 5.95 -11.61
CA GLY A 597 -23.49 4.89 -11.96
C GLY A 597 -23.17 4.00 -10.76
N THR A 598 -23.06 2.68 -10.99
CA THR A 598 -22.61 1.74 -9.94
C THR A 598 -21.10 1.68 -9.90
N ILE A 599 -20.52 1.96 -8.74
CA ILE A 599 -19.08 1.88 -8.45
C ILE A 599 -18.80 0.58 -7.71
N GLU A 600 -17.88 -0.23 -8.24
CA GLU A 600 -17.32 -1.41 -7.56
C GLU A 600 -15.80 -1.27 -7.49
N ARG A 601 -15.22 -1.29 -6.28
CA ARG A 601 -13.78 -1.10 -6.05
C ARG A 601 -13.27 -1.94 -4.87
N ILE A 602 -11.96 -2.19 -4.88
CA ILE A 602 -11.22 -2.84 -3.80
C ILE A 602 -10.04 -1.95 -3.40
N HIS A 603 -9.96 -1.61 -2.11
CA HIS A 603 -8.68 -1.24 -1.50
C HIS A 603 -7.99 -2.52 -0.98
N ALA A 604 -6.66 -2.60 -1.13
CA ALA A 604 -5.87 -3.75 -0.70
C ALA A 604 -4.57 -3.29 -0.06
N GLU A 605 -4.26 -3.82 1.12
CA GLU A 605 -2.98 -3.65 1.82
C GLU A 605 -2.69 -4.88 2.71
N SER A 606 -1.43 -5.07 3.10
CA SER A 606 -1.06 -6.09 4.09
C SER A 606 -0.78 -5.44 5.44
N PHE A 607 -1.00 -6.19 6.52
CA PHE A 607 -0.56 -5.79 7.86
C PHE A 607 0.03 -6.98 8.63
N TYR A 608 1.16 -6.74 9.29
CA TYR A 608 1.81 -7.71 10.17
C TYR A 608 1.23 -7.61 11.57
N THR A 609 0.85 -8.76 12.13
CA THR A 609 0.39 -8.90 13.52
C THR A 609 1.48 -9.60 14.33
N THR A 610 1.95 -8.94 15.38
CA THR A 610 2.95 -9.47 16.31
C THR A 610 2.32 -10.41 17.33
N PHE A 611 3.15 -11.18 18.05
CA PHE A 611 2.68 -12.04 19.15
C PHE A 611 2.06 -11.22 20.31
N ALA A 612 1.19 -11.85 21.10
CA ALA A 612 0.43 -11.19 22.18
C ALA A 612 1.26 -10.71 23.39
N GLY A 613 2.54 -11.09 23.46
CA GLY A 613 3.44 -10.93 24.61
C GLY A 613 4.11 -12.25 24.97
N ILE A 614 5.13 -12.21 25.83
CA ILE A 614 5.85 -13.40 26.31
C ILE A 614 5.36 -13.79 27.71
N ASP A 615 5.02 -15.05 27.88
CA ASP A 615 4.75 -15.65 29.19
C ASP A 615 6.06 -16.17 29.78
N ALA A 616 6.66 -15.38 30.67
CA ALA A 616 7.91 -15.73 31.33
C ALA A 616 7.82 -16.96 32.26
N ALA A 617 6.61 -17.36 32.68
CA ALA A 617 6.39 -18.53 33.54
C ALA A 617 6.24 -19.84 32.74
N GLN A 618 5.74 -19.77 31.50
CA GLN A 618 5.73 -20.89 30.55
C GLN A 618 7.03 -20.97 29.73
N SER A 619 7.74 -19.86 29.56
CA SER A 619 9.03 -19.81 28.88
C SER A 619 10.10 -20.58 29.67
N SER A 620 10.80 -21.51 29.02
CA SER A 620 11.92 -22.21 29.65
C SER A 620 13.13 -21.27 29.70
N ILE A 621 13.35 -20.63 30.84
CA ILE A 621 14.47 -19.70 31.07
C ILE A 621 15.43 -20.31 32.10
N SER A 622 16.72 -20.33 31.79
CA SER A 622 17.78 -20.71 32.74
C SER A 622 19.01 -19.83 32.56
N THR A 623 19.57 -19.35 33.66
CA THR A 623 20.76 -18.48 33.66
C THR A 623 21.93 -19.12 34.40
N THR A 624 23.13 -18.92 33.88
CA THR A 624 24.39 -19.30 34.52
C THR A 624 25.36 -18.11 34.48
N ILE A 625 26.19 -17.96 35.51
CA ILE A 625 27.25 -16.95 35.54
C ILE A 625 28.58 -17.68 35.57
N ASN A 626 29.47 -17.37 34.62
CA ASN A 626 30.81 -17.92 34.55
C ASN A 626 31.80 -16.78 34.33
N ASN A 627 32.75 -16.60 35.26
CA ASN A 627 33.77 -15.54 35.22
C ASN A 627 33.24 -14.10 34.98
N GLY A 628 32.05 -13.78 35.50
CA GLY A 628 31.41 -12.47 35.35
C GLY A 628 30.65 -12.26 34.03
N ILE A 629 30.57 -13.28 33.17
CA ILE A 629 29.71 -13.33 31.99
C ILE A 629 28.44 -14.09 32.37
N LEU A 630 27.27 -13.55 32.02
CA LEU A 630 25.98 -14.23 32.20
C LEU A 630 25.57 -14.89 30.89
N VAL A 631 25.31 -16.20 30.93
CA VAL A 631 24.75 -16.97 29.82
C VAL A 631 23.34 -17.38 30.17
N MET A 632 22.37 -16.92 29.37
CA MET A 632 20.96 -17.26 29.48
C MET A 632 20.56 -18.18 28.33
N THR A 633 19.97 -19.33 28.64
CA THR A 633 19.22 -20.12 27.67
C THR A 633 17.74 -19.80 27.86
N ILE A 634 17.04 -19.46 26.78
CA ILE A 634 15.62 -19.13 26.80
C ILE A 634 14.89 -19.80 25.64
N LYS A 635 13.72 -20.41 25.90
CA LYS A 635 12.75 -20.81 24.88
C LYS A 635 11.45 -20.03 25.10
N PRO A 636 11.24 -18.89 24.41
CA PRO A 636 10.10 -18.01 24.69
C PRO A 636 8.77 -18.63 24.25
N VAL A 637 7.80 -18.59 25.16
CA VAL A 637 6.41 -18.99 24.96
C VAL A 637 5.53 -17.74 25.02
N THR A 638 4.56 -17.64 24.13
CA THR A 638 3.65 -16.49 24.06
C THR A 638 2.49 -16.62 25.04
N THR A 639 1.97 -15.48 25.51
CA THR A 639 0.84 -15.39 26.45
C THR A 639 -0.48 -15.95 25.89
N TYR A 640 -0.58 -16.14 24.57
CA TYR A 640 -1.75 -16.69 23.90
C TYR A 640 -1.47 -18.08 23.34
N LYS A 641 -2.34 -19.05 23.67
CA LYS A 641 -2.27 -20.48 23.25
C LYS A 641 -0.98 -21.24 23.57
N GLY A 642 0.01 -20.63 24.23
CA GLY A 642 1.29 -21.28 24.53
C GLY A 642 2.15 -21.54 23.28
N PHE A 643 1.96 -20.74 22.22
CA PHE A 643 2.78 -20.84 21.01
C PHE A 643 4.22 -20.41 21.27
N LEU A 644 5.19 -21.07 20.62
CA LEU A 644 6.58 -20.62 20.64
C LEU A 644 6.75 -19.33 19.83
N LEU A 645 7.59 -18.41 20.31
CA LEU A 645 8.04 -17.26 19.49
C LEU A 645 8.73 -17.71 18.19
N GLY A 646 9.38 -18.87 18.22
CA GLY A 646 10.10 -19.44 17.09
C GLY A 646 11.49 -18.83 16.87
N PRO A 647 12.24 -19.34 15.87
CA PRO A 647 13.54 -18.83 15.46
C PRO A 647 13.42 -17.52 14.64
N GLY A 648 14.55 -16.84 14.40
CA GLY A 648 14.64 -15.61 13.60
C GLY A 648 14.62 -14.29 14.41
N TYR A 649 14.44 -14.33 15.73
CA TYR A 649 14.43 -13.13 16.59
C TYR A 649 15.80 -12.80 17.22
N GLY A 650 16.88 -13.44 16.78
CA GLY A 650 18.22 -13.28 17.40
C GLY A 650 18.72 -11.84 17.48
N ASN A 651 18.45 -11.02 16.46
CA ASN A 651 18.82 -9.60 16.42
C ASN A 651 17.80 -8.67 17.13
N ALA A 652 16.65 -9.19 17.56
CA ALA A 652 15.55 -8.41 18.12
C ALA A 652 15.55 -8.38 19.67
N PHE A 653 16.52 -9.04 20.32
CA PHE A 653 16.71 -8.97 21.77
C PHE A 653 17.39 -7.65 22.17
N SER A 654 16.88 -7.01 23.22
CA SER A 654 17.43 -5.76 23.75
C SER A 654 17.37 -5.70 25.28
N VAL A 655 18.19 -4.82 25.84
CA VAL A 655 18.20 -4.49 27.27
C VAL A 655 18.03 -2.98 27.46
N SER A 656 17.19 -2.58 28.42
CA SER A 656 16.94 -1.15 28.69
C SER A 656 18.08 -0.44 29.44
N ASN A 657 18.93 -1.19 30.15
CA ASN A 657 20.10 -0.64 30.83
C ASN A 657 21.34 -0.58 29.90
N PRO A 658 21.88 0.61 29.56
CA PRO A 658 23.00 0.75 28.62
C PRO A 658 24.35 0.28 29.20
N GLU A 659 24.45 0.03 30.51
CA GLU A 659 25.64 -0.56 31.13
C GLU A 659 25.69 -2.10 30.98
N ILE A 660 24.60 -2.72 30.51
CA ILE A 660 24.53 -4.14 30.16
C ILE A 660 24.66 -4.27 28.64
N LYS A 661 25.45 -5.25 28.19
CA LYS A 661 25.65 -5.54 26.77
C LYS A 661 25.21 -6.96 26.47
N ILE A 662 24.52 -7.13 25.34
CA ILE A 662 24.33 -8.43 24.70
C ILE A 662 25.56 -8.64 23.81
N ASP A 663 26.40 -9.61 24.16
CA ASP A 663 27.63 -9.92 23.41
C ASP A 663 27.31 -10.82 22.20
N SER A 664 26.34 -11.73 22.35
CA SER A 664 25.88 -12.62 21.29
C SER A 664 24.50 -13.21 21.59
N VAL A 665 23.79 -13.56 20.52
CA VAL A 665 22.57 -14.37 20.55
C VAL A 665 22.72 -15.50 19.54
N GLN A 666 22.71 -16.74 20.02
CA GLN A 666 22.66 -17.94 19.19
C GLN A 666 21.22 -18.43 19.08
N ASP A 667 20.71 -18.55 17.85
CA ASP A 667 19.41 -19.15 17.53
C ASP A 667 19.61 -20.65 17.21
N ASN A 668 18.95 -21.53 17.98
CA ASN A 668 19.06 -22.98 17.84
C ASN A 668 18.06 -23.57 16.82
N GLN A 669 17.32 -22.75 16.08
CA GLN A 669 16.33 -23.11 15.06
C GLN A 669 15.05 -23.83 15.57
N ASP A 670 14.97 -24.15 16.86
CA ASP A 670 13.81 -24.79 17.52
C ASP A 670 12.98 -23.79 18.34
N GLY A 671 13.26 -22.49 18.19
CA GLY A 671 12.70 -21.42 19.02
C GLY A 671 13.38 -21.24 20.38
N SER A 672 14.47 -21.96 20.68
CA SER A 672 15.35 -21.62 21.80
C SER A 672 16.55 -20.78 21.36
N TYR A 673 17.01 -19.94 22.28
CA TYR A 673 18.12 -19.01 22.11
C TYR A 673 19.11 -19.15 23.27
N VAL A 674 20.39 -18.94 22.99
CA VAL A 674 21.44 -18.75 24.01
C VAL A 674 21.96 -17.32 23.89
N ILE A 675 21.77 -16.53 24.93
CA ILE A 675 22.15 -15.11 24.99
C ILE A 675 23.31 -14.97 25.95
N THR A 676 24.39 -14.32 25.51
CA THR A 676 25.55 -14.01 26.34
C THR A 676 25.54 -12.51 26.69
N PHE A 677 25.70 -12.18 27.96
CA PHE A 677 25.71 -10.81 28.45
C PHE A 677 27.01 -10.47 29.22
N SER A 678 27.47 -9.23 29.03
CA SER A 678 28.57 -8.61 29.78
C SER A 678 28.19 -7.22 30.33
N GLY A 679 29.12 -6.61 31.07
CA GLY A 679 28.90 -5.31 31.71
C GLY A 679 28.29 -5.43 33.11
N LYS A 680 27.36 -4.55 33.46
CA LYS A 680 26.70 -4.48 34.78
C LYS A 680 25.57 -5.49 34.93
N ILE A 681 25.87 -6.78 34.75
CA ILE A 681 24.88 -7.88 34.78
C ILE A 681 24.12 -8.02 36.11
N ASP A 682 24.62 -7.41 37.19
CA ASP A 682 24.04 -7.31 38.54
C ASP A 682 23.08 -6.11 38.71
N ALA A 683 23.03 -5.20 37.74
CA ALA A 683 22.10 -4.08 37.72
C ALA A 683 20.70 -4.51 37.23
N ASN A 684 19.70 -3.72 37.61
CA ASN A 684 18.35 -3.90 37.07
C ASN A 684 18.30 -3.47 35.60
N THR A 685 17.54 -4.22 34.81
CA THR A 685 17.20 -3.92 33.42
C THR A 685 15.83 -4.52 33.09
N THR A 686 15.29 -4.14 31.94
CA THR A 686 14.26 -4.90 31.24
C THR A 686 14.94 -5.63 30.09
N LEU A 687 14.72 -6.94 29.99
CA LEU A 687 15.05 -7.76 28.82
C LEU A 687 13.79 -7.85 27.96
N SER A 688 13.90 -7.47 26.69
CA SER A 688 12.78 -7.46 25.74
C SER A 688 13.19 -8.16 24.44
N VAL A 689 12.21 -8.66 23.68
CA VAL A 689 12.38 -9.16 22.31
C VAL A 689 11.34 -8.53 21.40
N ALA A 690 11.75 -7.98 20.25
CA ALA A 690 10.88 -7.22 19.34
C ALA A 690 10.00 -6.18 20.07
N GLY A 691 10.61 -5.42 20.99
CA GLY A 691 9.92 -4.40 21.78
C GLY A 691 8.91 -4.93 22.81
N GLN A 692 8.88 -6.23 23.08
CA GLN A 692 8.00 -6.84 24.09
C GLN A 692 8.80 -7.42 25.25
N ASP A 693 8.42 -7.07 26.47
CA ASP A 693 9.16 -7.42 27.68
C ASP A 693 9.06 -8.92 28.01
N ILE A 694 10.20 -9.49 28.39
CA ILE A 694 10.35 -10.87 28.88
C ILE A 694 10.52 -10.86 30.40
N HIS A 695 11.40 -9.97 30.90
CA HIS A 695 11.78 -9.92 32.31
C HIS A 695 12.21 -8.52 32.71
N THR A 696 11.82 -8.07 33.91
CA THR A 696 12.29 -6.82 34.51
C THR A 696 12.87 -7.10 35.88
N GLY A 697 14.12 -6.67 36.10
CA GLY A 697 14.90 -6.94 37.31
C GLY A 697 16.35 -7.24 36.97
N ARG A 698 17.04 -8.00 37.81
CA ARG A 698 18.36 -8.53 37.46
C ARG A 698 18.23 -9.68 36.48
N LEU A 699 19.11 -9.75 35.49
CA LEU A 699 19.11 -10.85 34.53
C LEU A 699 19.37 -12.21 35.20
N GLU A 700 20.16 -12.25 36.27
CA GLU A 700 20.45 -13.48 37.02
C GLU A 700 19.21 -14.14 37.63
N ASP A 701 18.11 -13.40 37.82
CA ASP A 701 16.87 -13.90 38.43
C ASP A 701 15.80 -14.30 37.40
N ALA A 702 16.06 -14.09 36.11
CA ALA A 702 15.16 -14.53 35.05
C ALA A 702 14.99 -16.07 35.08
N GLY A 703 13.75 -16.55 35.02
CA GLY A 703 13.44 -17.99 35.10
C GLY A 703 13.48 -18.60 36.50
N LYS A 704 14.01 -17.89 37.52
CA LYS A 704 13.89 -18.34 38.91
C LYS A 704 12.48 -18.06 39.39
N SER A 705 11.65 -19.10 39.51
CA SER A 705 10.42 -18.98 40.30
C SER A 705 10.81 -18.66 41.74
N GLY A 706 10.40 -17.47 42.24
CA GLY A 706 10.56 -17.13 43.64
C GLY A 706 10.08 -18.29 44.52
N SER A 707 10.86 -18.60 45.57
CA SER A 707 10.61 -19.69 46.49
C SER A 707 9.18 -19.65 47.01
N ILE A 708 8.64 -20.78 47.46
CA ILE A 708 7.38 -20.79 48.22
C ILE A 708 7.47 -19.80 49.40
N ILE A 709 8.67 -19.64 49.98
CA ILE A 709 8.97 -18.64 51.01
C ILE A 709 8.85 -17.22 50.48
N ASP A 710 9.32 -16.93 49.27
CA ASP A 710 9.26 -15.58 48.66
C ASP A 710 7.81 -15.20 48.33
N LYS A 711 7.05 -16.12 47.73
CA LYS A 711 5.61 -15.92 47.45
C LYS A 711 4.80 -15.69 48.72
N ILE A 712 5.07 -16.45 49.79
CA ILE A 712 4.44 -16.21 51.10
C ILE A 712 4.91 -14.89 51.70
N THR A 713 6.17 -14.50 51.49
CA THR A 713 6.73 -13.23 51.98
C THR A 713 6.11 -12.01 51.26
N GLU A 714 5.88 -12.08 49.96
CA GLU A 714 5.16 -11.06 49.19
C GLU A 714 3.69 -10.97 49.60
N TRP A 715 3.03 -12.11 49.81
CA TRP A 715 1.66 -12.16 50.34
C TRP A 715 1.55 -11.60 51.77
N LEU A 716 2.54 -11.83 52.63
CA LEU A 716 2.59 -11.20 53.96
C LEU A 716 2.79 -9.68 53.85
N LYS A 717 3.70 -9.23 52.98
CA LYS A 717 3.93 -7.80 52.72
C LYS A 717 2.69 -7.09 52.17
N SER A 718 1.90 -7.72 51.29
CA SER A 718 0.67 -7.12 50.76
C SER A 718 -0.45 -6.99 51.81
N LEU A 719 -0.39 -7.79 52.88
CA LEU A 719 -1.21 -7.64 54.08
C LEU A 719 -0.63 -6.65 55.13
N GLY A 720 0.44 -5.93 54.79
CA GLY A 720 1.13 -5.00 55.68
C GLY A 720 1.96 -5.68 56.78
N LEU A 721 2.16 -6.99 56.71
CA LEU A 721 2.92 -7.75 57.70
C LEU A 721 4.42 -7.79 57.33
N PRO A 722 5.34 -7.65 58.30
CA PRO A 722 6.76 -7.82 58.04
C PRO A 722 7.12 -9.20 57.50
N ALA A 723 8.15 -9.28 56.66
CA ALA A 723 8.62 -10.55 56.07
C ALA A 723 8.92 -11.66 57.10
N TRP A 724 9.39 -11.28 58.29
CA TRP A 724 9.71 -12.23 59.37
C TRP A 724 8.49 -12.89 60.01
N SER A 725 7.27 -12.41 59.75
CA SER A 725 6.01 -13.01 60.24
C SER A 725 5.83 -14.47 59.79
N ILE A 726 6.44 -14.87 58.68
CA ILE A 726 6.44 -16.27 58.20
C ILE A 726 6.99 -17.25 59.25
N TRP A 727 8.01 -16.83 60.01
CA TRP A 727 8.64 -17.66 61.04
C TRP A 727 7.74 -17.81 62.27
N ILE A 728 6.95 -16.79 62.63
CA ILE A 728 5.92 -16.91 63.67
C ILE A 728 4.85 -17.92 63.24
N ILE A 729 4.36 -17.81 62.00
CA ILE A 729 3.29 -18.68 61.49
C ILE A 729 3.75 -20.14 61.48
N LEU A 730 4.98 -20.42 61.01
CA LEU A 730 5.58 -21.75 61.06
C LEU A 730 5.77 -22.26 62.50
N LEU A 731 6.20 -21.40 63.43
CA LEU A 731 6.31 -21.75 64.85
C LEU A 731 4.95 -22.11 65.46
N ILE A 732 3.90 -21.35 65.17
CA ILE A 732 2.53 -21.61 65.64
C ILE A 732 2.01 -22.94 65.06
N ILE A 733 2.22 -23.19 63.77
CA ILE A 733 1.84 -24.46 63.12
C ILE A 733 2.58 -25.64 63.78
N LEU A 734 3.89 -25.54 64.01
CA LEU A 734 4.67 -26.56 64.73
C LEU A 734 4.15 -26.78 66.17
N LEU A 735 3.79 -25.70 66.87
CA LEU A 735 3.27 -25.77 68.24
C LEU A 735 1.86 -26.38 68.29
N LEU A 736 1.00 -26.09 67.30
CA LEU A 736 -0.30 -26.73 67.13
C LEU A 736 -0.18 -28.22 66.77
N ILE A 737 0.74 -28.59 65.87
CA ILE A 737 1.05 -29.99 65.54
C ILE A 737 1.57 -30.72 66.79
N TRP A 738 2.44 -30.09 67.57
CA TRP A 738 2.97 -30.65 68.82
C TRP A 738 1.87 -30.84 69.87
N LEU A 739 0.97 -29.87 70.05
CA LEU A 739 -0.19 -29.99 70.94
C LEU A 739 -1.17 -31.09 70.48
N ALA A 740 -1.43 -31.20 69.17
CA ALA A 740 -2.25 -32.26 68.60
C ALA A 740 -1.62 -33.66 68.79
N ALA A 741 -0.30 -33.76 68.59
CA ALA A 741 0.47 -34.99 68.88
C ALA A 741 0.45 -35.35 70.37
N ARG A 742 0.49 -34.36 71.27
CA ARG A 742 0.32 -34.55 72.72
C ARG A 742 -1.09 -35.04 73.07
N LYS A 743 -2.12 -34.56 72.36
CA LYS A 743 -3.51 -35.02 72.53
C LYS A 743 -3.75 -36.47 72.09
N LYS A 744 -2.91 -37.04 71.21
CA LYS A 744 -2.93 -38.46 70.83
C LYS A 744 -2.18 -39.39 71.81
N LYS A 745 -1.64 -38.89 72.92
CA LYS A 745 -0.98 -39.67 73.98
C LYS A 745 -1.74 -39.64 75.32
N LYS A 746 -3.06 -39.50 75.27
CA LYS A 746 -4.00 -39.72 76.38
C LYS A 746 -5.20 -40.50 75.87
#